data_AF-A0A3R7JB23-F1
#
_entry.id   AF-A0A3R7JB23-F1
#
_cell.length_a   1.000
_cell.length_b   1.000
_cell.length_c   1.000
_cell.angle_alpha   90.00
_cell.angle_beta   90.00
_cell.angle_gamma   90.00
#
_symmetry.space_group_name_H-M   'P 1'
#
loop_
_entity.id
_entity.type
_entity.pdbx_description
1 polymer ?
#
loop_
_entity_poly.entity_id
_entity_poly.type
_entity_poly.pdbx_seq_one_letter_code
_entity_poly.pdbx_strand_id
1 'polypeptide(L)'
;MPGLVETPATNSATSAPGERYSVDAGSSNRQDAKSDDKHKPPKTVPLQRSVYIVFLTLLYGAAALYAWVIICILTYRPIGANSYGPDELDRILSGPHLGSTTVPEYLDTLFAKSERYLRAARTVQALVSVVTIPLTSAVCSQAAVVYIQRKRGDKRPTLRQSMALADKGWTDLVLLKNLIFGGWNKYRSSLLLFALFLHLLGEFIVYFAPPDPTAHLLSFFTGAAISPVQQIFLSYKTIKRVGFPVSLTQITDFTDLFPDSGPDIGLDATKLRATLASTVNTVVQPRLWSSANGTVSIDDKTWYTYSAMQTKSQNTLANISTIADPFWAELPTSTNTGLLRQFAPRINSTAIWENNSAAILPEDCNSLSDAFYLHYQYGQDNDAPFQYDIEICMPGNMSESPWKNQLSRQDFSEELYFKMNFSGDGGGLNYLPRPGTYSRKLTLHTTTGYFELPNYANGQAPGPFIDESPFGRSPRNFTPRDLDSDTAWTTLNATLNVMNAGNKGPLLYIAMALFGEGSFADVQHTVLAAYANSGISYGGCIDIIPFVQLLDDPNSSFKASPGNPCLTGSGLTGNTTRDRVYDDDTMHAIVAGYFFLFSGDPTYGPTSERVQNAFASAAFLANDMFMTNNYHQQRIGISYDMGADVQIPHISRAGIIFVSVLLGLDLACLLALSLYSAWIPRWTGTLDSFAMLRIGASISGKVPLLATTHVERIKTLDETPGWMGNSSDGEIGELCLGGERPLKKTRRYRSYDTDHAAQAMTRKHSGPIRREGYSLAPGESA
;
A
#
# COMPACT_ATOMS: atom_id res chain seq x y z
N MET A 1 3.25 55.74 -19.87
CA MET A 1 3.77 57.08 -19.48
C MET A 1 2.97 57.57 -18.28
N PRO A 2 3.53 58.42 -17.41
CA PRO A 2 4.92 58.90 -17.37
C PRO A 2 5.53 58.76 -15.94
N GLY A 3 6.80 59.07 -15.68
CA GLY A 3 7.83 59.74 -16.46
C GLY A 3 9.23 59.17 -16.11
N LEU A 4 10.17 59.07 -17.05
CA LEU A 4 10.96 60.16 -17.69
C LEU A 4 11.81 60.89 -16.63
N VAL A 5 13.16 60.92 -16.70
CA VAL A 5 14.03 61.85 -17.49
C VAL A 5 15.15 62.28 -16.51
N GLU A 6 16.43 62.61 -16.80
CA GLU A 6 17.24 62.84 -18.00
C GLU A 6 18.75 62.85 -17.63
N THR A 7 19.55 62.90 -18.69
CA THR A 7 21.01 63.11 -18.89
C THR A 7 21.62 64.39 -18.25
N PRO A 8 22.96 64.68 -18.30
CA PRO A 8 23.75 65.09 -19.51
C PRO A 8 25.17 64.44 -19.56
N ALA A 9 25.93 64.25 -20.65
CA ALA A 9 26.29 65.00 -21.87
C ALA A 9 27.27 66.18 -21.67
N THR A 10 28.53 66.05 -22.15
CA THR A 10 29.45 67.03 -22.82
C THR A 10 30.92 66.58 -22.62
N ASN A 11 31.77 66.36 -23.63
CA ASN A 11 32.30 67.11 -24.79
C ASN A 11 33.72 67.68 -24.53
N SER A 12 34.66 67.38 -25.42
CA SER A 12 35.59 68.31 -26.14
C SER A 12 36.83 67.54 -26.64
N ALA A 13 36.99 67.38 -27.96
CA ALA A 13 37.73 68.24 -28.92
C ALA A 13 39.25 67.97 -28.85
N THR A 14 40.00 67.71 -29.91
CA THR A 14 40.32 68.54 -31.11
C THR A 14 41.17 67.62 -32.01
N SER A 15 41.27 67.64 -33.34
CA SER A 15 41.37 68.75 -34.31
C SER A 15 41.29 68.19 -35.74
N ALA A 16 40.74 69.00 -36.65
CA ALA A 16 41.10 69.06 -38.09
C ALA A 16 41.55 70.51 -38.34
N PRO A 17 42.34 70.83 -39.40
CA PRO A 17 41.76 71.10 -40.74
C PRO A 17 42.71 70.69 -41.90
N GLY A 18 42.25 70.41 -43.12
CA GLY A 18 41.91 71.39 -44.18
C GLY A 18 42.31 70.77 -45.53
N GLU A 19 41.36 70.53 -46.43
CA GLU A 19 41.14 71.27 -47.69
C GLU A 19 42.33 71.37 -48.66
N ARG A 20 42.20 70.74 -49.84
CA ARG A 20 42.24 71.44 -51.14
C ARG A 20 41.79 70.56 -52.31
N TYR A 21 40.98 71.20 -53.15
CA TYR A 21 40.54 70.80 -54.48
C TYR A 21 41.70 70.58 -55.46
N SER A 22 41.53 69.61 -56.35
CA SER A 22 41.96 69.71 -57.75
C SER A 22 41.03 68.93 -58.66
N VAL A 23 40.76 69.55 -59.79
CA VAL A 23 39.72 69.31 -60.80
C VAL A 23 40.42 68.94 -62.11
N ASP A 24 39.73 68.16 -62.95
CA ASP A 24 39.99 67.86 -64.38
C ASP A 24 41.19 66.94 -64.71
N ALA A 25 41.20 66.12 -65.76
CA ALA A 25 40.35 65.99 -66.94
C ALA A 25 40.36 64.53 -67.45
N GLY A 26 39.33 64.13 -68.18
CA GLY A 26 39.32 62.87 -68.91
C GLY A 26 40.18 62.89 -70.17
N SER A 27 40.50 61.69 -70.68
CA SER A 27 40.49 61.38 -72.11
C SER A 27 40.81 59.89 -72.33
N SER A 28 40.20 59.36 -73.38
CA SER A 28 40.21 57.98 -73.89
C SER A 28 41.60 57.38 -74.09
N ASN A 29 41.68 56.03 -74.03
CA ASN A 29 42.00 55.25 -75.22
C ASN A 29 41.75 53.75 -75.04
N ARG A 30 41.12 53.18 -76.08
CA ARG A 30 41.09 51.75 -76.42
C ARG A 30 42.51 51.21 -76.51
N GLN A 31 42.76 50.05 -75.90
CA GLN A 31 43.78 49.11 -76.35
C GLN A 31 43.30 47.69 -76.07
N ASP A 32 43.07 46.95 -77.16
CA ASP A 32 42.90 45.50 -77.18
C ASP A 32 44.16 44.81 -76.63
N ALA A 33 44.00 43.86 -75.70
CA ALA A 33 45.06 42.96 -75.29
C ALA A 33 44.50 41.58 -74.92
N LYS A 34 44.43 40.73 -75.95
CA LYS A 34 44.90 39.34 -76.02
C LYS A 34 44.63 38.41 -74.83
N SER A 35 43.84 37.37 -75.12
CA SER A 35 43.67 36.14 -74.33
C SER A 35 45.00 35.54 -73.88
N ASP A 36 45.11 35.27 -72.58
CA ASP A 36 46.12 34.36 -72.03
C ASP A 36 45.40 33.42 -71.05
N ASP A 37 44.77 32.40 -71.62
CA ASP A 37 44.04 31.36 -70.92
C ASP A 37 45.04 30.38 -70.28
N LYS A 38 45.70 30.82 -69.21
CA LYS A 38 46.46 29.92 -68.33
C LYS A 38 45.48 29.12 -67.49
N HIS A 39 45.22 27.89 -67.90
CA HIS A 39 44.52 26.86 -67.13
C HIS A 39 45.03 26.82 -65.67
N LYS A 40 44.26 27.40 -64.74
CA LYS A 40 44.41 27.12 -63.30
C LYS A 40 44.20 25.63 -63.09
N PRO A 41 45.07 24.92 -62.35
CA PRO A 41 44.84 23.51 -62.04
C PRO A 41 43.50 23.38 -61.30
N PRO A 42 42.66 22.38 -61.64
CA PRO A 42 41.36 22.22 -61.03
C PRO A 42 41.51 22.02 -59.51
N LYS A 43 40.75 22.78 -58.71
CA LYS A 43 40.75 22.61 -57.25
C LYS A 43 40.26 21.20 -56.90
N THR A 44 40.94 20.56 -55.96
CA THR A 44 40.66 19.16 -55.57
C THR A 44 40.50 19.02 -54.06
N VAL A 45 39.53 18.22 -53.63
CA VAL A 45 39.24 17.95 -52.21
C VAL A 45 39.35 16.44 -51.93
N PRO A 46 39.94 16.01 -50.80
CA PRO A 46 39.92 14.62 -50.37
C PRO A 46 38.54 14.23 -49.81
N LEU A 47 38.15 12.97 -49.96
CA LEU A 47 36.90 12.47 -49.37
C LEU A 47 37.00 12.50 -47.83
N GLN A 48 36.05 13.16 -47.18
CA GLN A 48 36.03 13.30 -45.71
C GLN A 48 35.21 12.18 -45.05
N ARG A 49 35.58 11.85 -43.80
CA ARG A 49 34.79 11.01 -42.89
C ARG A 49 34.03 11.90 -41.93
N SER A 50 32.79 11.54 -41.61
CA SER A 50 32.07 12.16 -40.50
C SER A 50 31.91 11.15 -39.37
N VAL A 51 32.41 11.51 -38.19
CA VAL A 51 32.34 10.68 -36.97
C VAL A 51 31.25 11.16 -36.03
N TYR A 52 30.73 12.38 -36.23
CA TYR A 52 29.74 13.00 -35.35
C TYR A 52 28.47 12.16 -35.17
N ILE A 53 28.03 11.45 -36.21
CA ILE A 53 26.85 10.58 -36.13
C ILE A 53 27.05 9.41 -35.15
N VAL A 54 28.28 8.91 -35.01
CA VAL A 54 28.62 7.84 -34.05
C VAL A 54 28.56 8.39 -32.62
N PHE A 55 28.99 9.64 -32.41
CA PHE A 55 28.87 10.27 -31.10
C PHE A 55 27.39 10.46 -30.70
N LEU A 56 26.55 10.91 -31.64
CA LEU A 56 25.11 11.03 -31.39
C LEU A 56 24.44 9.68 -31.09
N THR A 57 24.80 8.61 -31.80
CA THR A 57 24.23 7.28 -31.53
C THR A 57 24.69 6.71 -30.19
N LEU A 58 25.95 6.94 -29.79
CA LEU A 58 26.44 6.55 -28.46
C LEU A 58 25.74 7.32 -27.33
N LEU A 59 25.55 8.64 -27.49
CA LEU A 59 24.85 9.47 -26.51
C LEU A 59 23.38 9.02 -26.35
N TYR A 60 22.70 8.76 -27.47
CA TYR A 60 21.35 8.20 -27.49
C TYR A 60 21.30 6.83 -26.80
N GLY A 61 22.23 5.92 -27.14
CA GLY A 61 22.30 4.60 -26.52
C GLY A 61 22.53 4.66 -25.01
N ALA A 62 23.41 5.54 -24.55
CA ALA A 62 23.65 5.74 -23.13
C ALA A 62 22.40 6.25 -22.39
N ALA A 63 21.69 7.23 -22.97
CA ALA A 63 20.45 7.76 -22.41
C ALA A 63 19.32 6.70 -22.36
N ALA A 64 19.16 5.93 -23.45
CA ALA A 64 18.16 4.87 -23.54
C ALA A 64 18.42 3.74 -22.52
N LEU A 65 19.69 3.30 -22.41
CA LEU A 65 20.09 2.30 -21.43
C LEU A 65 19.92 2.81 -19.99
N TYR A 66 20.31 4.06 -19.71
CA TYR A 66 20.15 4.65 -18.38
C TYR A 66 18.67 4.62 -17.93
N ALA A 67 17.76 5.12 -18.77
CA ALA A 67 16.35 5.15 -18.44
C ALA A 67 15.78 3.75 -18.19
N TRP A 68 16.09 2.80 -19.08
CA TRP A 68 15.60 1.43 -18.99
C TRP A 68 16.14 0.68 -17.76
N VAL A 69 17.44 0.78 -17.50
CA VAL A 69 18.09 0.10 -16.37
C VAL A 69 17.54 0.61 -15.03
N ILE A 70 17.37 1.92 -14.88
CA ILE A 70 16.83 2.51 -13.65
C ILE A 70 15.40 2.03 -13.38
N ILE A 71 14.54 1.99 -14.41
CA ILE A 71 13.17 1.48 -14.27
C ILE A 71 13.16 0.01 -13.85
N CYS A 72 13.99 -0.82 -14.48
CA CYS A 72 14.14 -2.23 -14.13
C CYS A 72 14.61 -2.43 -12.69
N ILE A 73 15.59 -1.65 -12.23
CA ILE A 73 16.08 -1.71 -10.83
C ILE A 73 14.95 -1.34 -9.86
N LEU A 74 14.28 -0.20 -10.11
CA LEU A 74 13.23 0.34 -9.24
C LEU A 74 11.98 -0.55 -9.15
N THR A 75 11.79 -1.46 -10.11
CA THR A 75 10.72 -2.48 -10.07
C THR A 75 10.92 -3.46 -8.91
N TYR A 76 12.16 -3.75 -8.51
CA TYR A 76 12.48 -4.74 -7.48
C TYR A 76 13.02 -4.13 -6.19
N ARG A 77 13.80 -3.04 -6.30
CA ARG A 77 14.45 -2.43 -5.14
C ARG A 77 14.61 -0.92 -5.27
N PRO A 78 14.58 -0.18 -4.16
CA PRO A 78 14.96 1.24 -4.13
C PRO A 78 16.47 1.41 -4.41
N ILE A 79 16.87 2.62 -4.83
CA ILE A 79 18.27 2.93 -5.11
C ILE A 79 19.01 3.14 -3.79
N GLY A 80 19.89 2.18 -3.47
CA GLY A 80 20.69 2.17 -2.23
C GLY A 80 20.16 1.24 -1.15
N ALA A 81 19.11 0.46 -1.42
CA ALA A 81 18.56 -0.54 -0.51
C ALA A 81 18.20 -1.84 -1.24
N ASN A 82 17.94 -2.91 -0.49
CA ASN A 82 17.74 -4.26 -1.03
C ASN A 82 16.27 -4.58 -1.29
N SER A 83 15.35 -4.04 -0.49
CA SER A 83 13.91 -4.25 -0.66
C SER A 83 13.11 -3.01 -0.25
N TYR A 84 11.82 -2.97 -0.60
CA TYR A 84 10.86 -1.97 -0.14
C TYR A 84 10.17 -2.38 1.18
N GLY A 85 10.47 -3.59 1.69
CA GLY A 85 9.79 -4.23 2.81
C GLY A 85 10.50 -4.07 4.15
N PRO A 86 9.97 -4.69 5.21
CA PRO A 86 10.48 -4.57 6.58
C PRO A 86 11.91 -5.12 6.76
N ASP A 87 12.36 -6.06 5.92
CA ASP A 87 13.73 -6.61 5.96
C ASP A 87 14.80 -5.52 5.81
N GLU A 88 14.49 -4.41 5.14
CA GLU A 88 15.42 -3.28 4.99
C GLU A 88 15.58 -2.49 6.28
N LEU A 89 14.52 -2.40 7.11
CA LEU A 89 14.58 -1.71 8.40
C LEU A 89 15.54 -2.43 9.35
N ASP A 90 15.46 -3.76 9.42
CA ASP A 90 16.33 -4.58 10.28
C ASP A 90 17.82 -4.45 9.88
N ARG A 91 18.09 -4.38 8.57
CA ARG A 91 19.43 -4.10 8.03
C ARG A 91 19.95 -2.72 8.42
N ILE A 92 19.08 -1.70 8.41
CA ILE A 92 19.46 -0.33 8.77
C ILE A 92 19.72 -0.22 10.27
N LEU A 93 18.88 -0.86 11.10
CA LEU A 93 19.06 -0.91 12.55
C LEU A 93 20.32 -1.67 12.98
N SER A 94 20.70 -2.72 12.24
CA SER A 94 21.92 -3.51 12.49
C SER A 94 23.19 -2.92 11.86
N GLY A 95 23.07 -1.89 11.02
CA GLY A 95 24.19 -1.31 10.27
C GLY A 95 24.94 -0.19 11.02
N PRO A 96 26.26 -0.03 10.82
CA PRO A 96 27.07 1.04 11.44
C PRO A 96 26.83 2.44 10.82
N HIS A 97 25.72 2.63 10.08
CA HIS A 97 25.46 3.81 9.25
C HIS A 97 24.73 4.94 9.98
N LEU A 98 24.31 4.73 11.23
CA LEU A 98 23.76 5.78 12.10
C LEU A 98 24.92 6.66 12.62
N GLY A 99 25.31 7.64 11.81
CA GLY A 99 26.10 8.77 12.27
C GLY A 99 25.25 9.78 13.05
N SER A 100 25.20 11.03 12.58
CA SER A 100 24.47 12.13 13.23
C SER A 100 22.98 12.24 12.86
N THR A 101 22.45 11.38 11.99
CA THR A 101 21.07 11.45 11.48
C THR A 101 20.19 10.39 12.15
N THR A 102 18.94 10.76 12.42
CA THR A 102 17.94 9.83 12.97
C THR A 102 17.47 8.82 11.91
N VAL A 103 17.06 7.61 12.34
CA VAL A 103 16.57 6.54 11.43
C VAL A 103 15.42 7.00 10.52
N PRO A 104 14.39 7.74 11.00
CA PRO A 104 13.30 8.20 10.15
C PRO A 104 13.78 9.13 9.02
N GLU A 105 14.67 10.07 9.34
CA GLU A 105 15.23 11.01 8.36
C GLU A 105 16.07 10.29 7.29
N TYR A 106 16.81 9.27 7.70
CA TYR A 106 17.56 8.44 6.77
C TYR A 106 16.64 7.66 5.81
N LEU A 107 15.57 7.05 6.32
CA LEU A 107 14.59 6.33 5.49
C LEU A 107 13.92 7.25 4.48
N ASP A 108 13.46 8.43 4.92
CA ASP A 108 12.80 9.38 4.02
C ASP A 108 13.74 9.88 2.91
N THR A 109 15.00 10.16 3.24
CA THR A 109 16.00 10.57 2.23
C THR A 109 16.34 9.45 1.25
N LEU A 110 16.41 8.20 1.71
CA LEU A 110 16.64 7.01 0.89
C LEU A 110 15.52 6.79 -0.15
N PHE A 111 14.26 6.87 0.27
CA PHE A 111 13.13 6.70 -0.63
C PHE A 111 12.89 7.91 -1.53
N ALA A 112 13.09 9.14 -1.02
CA ALA A 112 13.04 10.36 -1.84
C ALA A 112 14.09 10.35 -2.96
N LYS A 113 15.27 9.79 -2.70
CA LYS A 113 16.30 9.57 -3.73
C LYS A 113 15.77 8.68 -4.85
N SER A 114 15.16 7.54 -4.51
CA SER A 114 14.59 6.60 -5.50
C SER A 114 13.50 7.25 -6.35
N GLU A 115 12.63 8.06 -5.74
CA GLU A 115 11.59 8.80 -6.47
C GLU A 115 12.18 9.83 -7.45
N ARG A 116 13.24 10.54 -7.06
CA ARG A 116 13.95 11.48 -7.96
C ARG A 116 14.54 10.76 -9.16
N TYR A 117 15.16 9.60 -8.97
CA TYR A 117 15.68 8.79 -10.08
C TYR A 117 14.56 8.24 -10.97
N LEU A 118 13.42 7.86 -10.41
CA LEU A 118 12.26 7.44 -11.19
C LEU A 118 11.77 8.57 -12.11
N ARG A 119 11.62 9.78 -11.56
CA ARG A 119 11.22 10.98 -12.33
C ARG A 119 12.26 11.31 -13.41
N ALA A 120 13.55 11.24 -13.08
CA ALA A 120 14.63 11.47 -14.04
C ALA A 120 14.60 10.44 -15.18
N ALA A 121 14.49 9.15 -14.86
CA ALA A 121 14.42 8.07 -15.85
C ALA A 121 13.23 8.22 -16.80
N ARG A 122 12.05 8.58 -16.28
CA ARG A 122 10.86 8.87 -17.12
C ARG A 122 11.09 10.05 -18.06
N THR A 123 11.73 11.11 -17.56
CA THR A 123 12.04 12.31 -18.37
C THR A 123 13.02 11.97 -19.49
N VAL A 124 14.09 11.22 -19.17
CA VAL A 124 15.07 10.75 -20.16
C VAL A 124 14.41 9.80 -21.17
N GLN A 125 13.55 8.89 -20.73
CA GLN A 125 12.82 7.98 -21.63
C GLN A 125 11.94 8.74 -22.62
N ALA A 126 11.22 9.77 -22.16
CA ALA A 126 10.43 10.62 -23.03
C ALA A 126 11.30 11.37 -24.05
N LEU A 127 12.44 11.94 -23.63
CA LEU A 127 13.36 12.62 -24.54
C LEU A 127 13.94 11.65 -25.59
N VAL A 128 14.36 10.46 -25.16
CA VAL A 128 14.87 9.40 -26.05
C VAL A 128 13.81 9.05 -27.10
N SER A 129 12.55 8.87 -26.69
CA SER A 129 11.45 8.52 -27.61
C SER A 129 11.25 9.54 -28.74
N VAL A 130 11.38 10.83 -28.43
CA VAL A 130 11.22 11.92 -29.41
C VAL A 130 12.43 11.98 -30.35
N VAL A 131 13.63 11.70 -29.84
CA VAL A 131 14.88 11.77 -30.62
C VAL A 131 15.10 10.53 -31.49
N THR A 132 14.47 9.39 -31.19
CA THR A 132 14.62 8.13 -31.95
C THR A 132 14.40 8.35 -33.45
N ILE A 133 13.27 8.96 -33.85
CA ILE A 133 12.90 9.16 -35.27
C ILE A 133 13.91 10.04 -36.05
N PRO A 134 14.25 11.27 -35.60
CA PRO A 134 15.19 12.10 -36.34
C PRO A 134 16.60 11.49 -36.37
N LEU A 135 17.01 10.80 -35.29
CA LEU A 135 18.33 10.17 -35.23
C LEU A 135 18.43 8.95 -36.17
N THR A 136 17.46 8.04 -36.14
CA THR A 136 17.43 6.87 -37.04
C THR A 136 17.43 7.33 -38.50
N SER A 137 16.63 8.34 -38.84
CA SER A 137 16.58 8.95 -40.16
C SER A 137 17.93 9.55 -40.57
N ALA A 138 18.61 10.27 -39.67
CA ALA A 138 19.93 10.83 -39.91
C ALA A 138 20.98 9.73 -40.16
N VAL A 139 21.01 8.68 -39.34
CA VAL A 139 21.91 7.52 -39.51
C VAL A 139 21.66 6.82 -40.86
N CYS A 140 20.40 6.53 -41.20
CA CYS A 140 20.02 5.89 -42.46
C CYS A 140 20.40 6.76 -43.68
N SER A 141 20.17 8.08 -43.64
CA SER A 141 20.53 8.99 -44.73
C SER A 141 22.04 9.06 -44.98
N GLN A 142 22.85 8.97 -43.91
CA GLN A 142 24.31 8.93 -44.01
C GLN A 142 24.81 7.57 -44.50
N ALA A 143 24.16 6.47 -44.08
CA ALA A 143 24.44 5.14 -44.59
C ALA A 143 24.07 4.98 -46.08
N ALA A 144 23.03 5.68 -46.56
CA ALA A 144 22.61 5.67 -47.96
C ALA A 144 23.69 6.19 -48.91
N VAL A 145 24.42 7.22 -48.50
CA VAL A 145 25.56 7.76 -49.25
C VAL A 145 26.64 6.68 -49.47
N VAL A 146 26.97 5.93 -48.42
CA VAL A 146 27.98 4.87 -48.49
C VAL A 146 27.47 3.69 -49.33
N TYR A 147 26.17 3.38 -49.23
CA TYR A 147 25.53 2.31 -49.98
C TYR A 147 25.61 2.53 -51.49
N ILE A 148 25.33 3.75 -51.97
CA ILE A 148 25.39 4.08 -53.41
C ILE A 148 26.83 4.22 -53.94
N GLN A 149 27.83 4.35 -53.06
CA GLN A 149 29.25 4.52 -53.45
C GLN A 149 30.01 3.19 -53.57
N ARG A 150 29.52 2.12 -52.93
CA ARG A 150 30.26 0.86 -52.81
C ARG A 150 30.07 -0.01 -54.06
N LYS A 151 31.18 -0.33 -54.74
CA LYS A 151 31.18 -1.26 -55.88
C LYS A 151 30.78 -2.67 -55.41
N ARG A 152 29.65 -3.18 -55.91
CA ARG A 152 29.07 -4.47 -55.50
C ARG A 152 28.75 -5.33 -56.71
N GLY A 153 29.76 -6.04 -57.25
CA GLY A 153 29.59 -7.06 -58.31
C GLY A 153 28.50 -6.75 -59.36
N ASP A 154 27.63 -7.74 -59.61
CA ASP A 154 26.54 -7.70 -60.59
C ASP A 154 25.23 -7.05 -60.06
N LYS A 155 25.13 -6.71 -58.77
CA LYS A 155 23.91 -6.17 -58.15
C LYS A 155 24.13 -4.72 -57.71
N ARG A 156 23.93 -3.78 -58.63
CA ARG A 156 24.05 -2.32 -58.41
C ARG A 156 22.68 -1.65 -58.30
N PRO A 157 22.51 -0.63 -57.46
CA PRO A 157 21.23 0.07 -57.34
C PRO A 157 20.91 0.82 -58.63
N THR A 158 19.64 0.82 -59.02
CA THR A 158 19.11 1.67 -60.11
C THR A 158 18.93 3.10 -59.61
N LEU A 159 18.81 4.06 -60.52
CA LEU A 159 18.56 5.45 -60.15
C LEU A 159 17.27 5.61 -59.35
N ARG A 160 16.21 4.86 -59.69
CA ARG A 160 14.96 4.80 -58.92
C ARG A 160 15.18 4.38 -57.47
N GLN A 161 16.02 3.36 -57.22
CA GLN A 161 16.33 2.90 -55.87
C GLN A 161 17.14 3.94 -55.08
N SER A 162 18.02 4.68 -55.74
CA SER A 162 18.80 5.75 -55.09
C SER A 162 17.95 6.98 -54.79
N MET A 163 16.99 7.33 -55.65
CA MET A 163 16.00 8.37 -55.38
C MET A 163 15.10 7.98 -54.21
N ALA A 164 14.61 6.73 -54.17
CA ALA A 164 13.82 6.23 -53.04
C ALA A 164 14.58 6.30 -51.70
N LEU A 165 15.90 6.15 -51.71
CA LEU A 165 16.74 6.33 -50.51
C LEU A 165 16.94 7.82 -50.15
N ALA A 166 16.99 8.71 -51.14
CA ALA A 166 17.14 10.15 -50.95
C ALA A 166 15.86 10.80 -50.39
N ASP A 167 14.70 10.34 -50.87
CA ASP A 167 13.38 10.76 -50.42
C ASP A 167 13.02 10.21 -49.02
N LYS A 168 13.96 9.53 -48.36
CA LYS A 168 13.74 8.82 -47.09
C LYS A 168 12.55 7.88 -47.21
N GLY A 169 12.54 7.04 -48.24
CA GLY A 169 11.45 6.13 -48.57
C GLY A 169 11.07 5.11 -47.48
N TRP A 170 11.85 5.01 -46.40
CA TRP A 170 11.49 4.28 -45.17
C TRP A 170 10.48 5.04 -44.27
N THR A 171 10.22 6.32 -44.55
CA THR A 171 9.19 7.16 -43.90
C THR A 171 8.08 7.61 -44.86
N ASP A 172 8.21 7.37 -46.18
CA ASP A 172 7.21 7.76 -47.18
C ASP A 172 6.11 6.71 -47.31
N LEU A 173 4.89 7.10 -46.96
CA LEU A 173 3.67 6.28 -47.00
C LEU A 173 3.34 5.79 -48.42
N VAL A 174 3.56 6.62 -49.44
CA VAL A 174 3.25 6.28 -50.84
C VAL A 174 4.23 5.24 -51.35
N LEU A 175 5.51 5.42 -51.05
CA LEU A 175 6.56 4.50 -51.46
C LEU A 175 6.46 3.14 -50.73
N LEU A 176 6.04 3.14 -49.46
CA LEU A 176 5.75 1.93 -48.68
C LEU A 176 4.56 1.14 -49.27
N LYS A 177 3.44 1.82 -49.58
CA LYS A 177 2.28 1.22 -50.24
C LYS A 177 2.68 0.56 -51.57
N ASN A 178 3.47 1.28 -52.36
CA ASN A 178 3.93 0.79 -53.66
C ASN A 178 4.91 -0.38 -53.55
N LEU A 179 5.72 -0.44 -52.48
CA LEU A 179 6.60 -1.57 -52.22
C LEU A 179 5.81 -2.87 -51.94
N ILE A 180 4.66 -2.76 -51.27
CA ILE A 180 3.82 -3.89 -50.82
C ILE A 180 2.84 -4.36 -51.93
N PHE A 181 2.16 -3.44 -52.61
CA PHE A 181 1.03 -3.76 -53.50
C PHE A 181 1.38 -3.84 -55.00
N GLY A 182 2.64 -4.12 -55.37
CA GLY A 182 3.00 -4.46 -56.76
C GLY A 182 4.30 -3.88 -57.31
N GLY A 183 5.04 -3.06 -56.55
CA GLY A 183 6.29 -2.41 -56.95
C GLY A 183 7.58 -3.01 -56.37
N TRP A 184 7.51 -4.17 -55.71
CA TRP A 184 8.61 -4.78 -54.94
C TRP A 184 9.95 -4.80 -55.69
N ASN A 185 9.97 -5.31 -56.93
CA ASN A 185 11.21 -5.43 -57.71
C ASN A 185 11.79 -4.08 -58.17
N LYS A 186 10.97 -3.01 -58.23
CA LYS A 186 11.41 -1.68 -58.69
C LYS A 186 12.07 -0.88 -57.57
N TYR A 187 11.54 -0.95 -56.35
CA TYR A 187 11.98 -0.10 -55.23
C TYR A 187 12.84 -0.83 -54.19
N ARG A 188 12.91 -2.16 -54.23
CA ARG A 188 13.68 -2.95 -53.25
C ARG A 188 15.18 -2.68 -53.34
N SER A 189 15.74 -2.07 -52.30
CA SER A 189 17.18 -2.08 -52.03
C SER A 189 17.47 -2.70 -50.66
N SER A 190 18.64 -3.31 -50.50
CA SER A 190 18.98 -3.98 -49.22
C SER A 190 19.09 -2.99 -48.06
N LEU A 191 19.48 -1.74 -48.34
CA LEU A 191 19.52 -0.70 -47.32
C LEU A 191 18.12 -0.19 -46.98
N LEU A 192 17.24 -0.02 -47.97
CA LEU A 192 15.85 0.40 -47.73
C LEU A 192 15.10 -0.65 -46.90
N LEU A 193 15.29 -1.94 -47.18
CA LEU A 193 14.73 -3.02 -46.36
C LEU A 193 15.30 -3.03 -44.93
N PHE A 194 16.60 -2.74 -44.75
CA PHE A 194 17.21 -2.67 -43.42
C PHE A 194 16.73 -1.43 -42.64
N ALA A 195 16.58 -0.28 -43.31
CA ALA A 195 16.01 0.92 -42.72
C ALA A 195 14.54 0.72 -42.35
N LEU A 196 13.75 0.07 -43.22
CA LEU A 196 12.38 -0.34 -42.91
C LEU A 196 12.34 -1.30 -41.72
N PHE A 197 13.20 -2.32 -41.69
CA PHE A 197 13.32 -3.23 -40.57
C PHE A 197 13.64 -2.51 -39.25
N LEU A 198 14.56 -1.53 -39.25
CA LEU A 198 14.84 -0.71 -38.07
C LEU A 198 13.62 0.10 -37.59
N HIS A 199 12.80 0.62 -38.51
CA HIS A 199 11.59 1.37 -38.15
C HIS A 199 10.42 0.44 -37.78
N LEU A 200 10.41 -0.81 -38.29
CA LEU A 200 9.39 -1.86 -38.09
C LEU A 200 9.76 -2.89 -37.02
N LEU A 201 10.96 -2.84 -36.43
CA LEU A 201 11.40 -3.76 -35.37
C LEU A 201 10.43 -3.77 -34.16
N GLY A 202 9.57 -2.75 -34.03
CA GLY A 202 8.47 -2.72 -33.07
C GLY A 202 7.16 -3.42 -33.50
N GLU A 203 6.91 -3.72 -34.78
CA GLU A 203 5.65 -4.28 -35.28
C GLU A 203 5.67 -5.82 -35.49
N PHE A 204 6.85 -6.46 -35.50
CA PHE A 204 6.96 -7.93 -35.64
C PHE A 204 6.33 -8.71 -34.46
N ILE A 205 5.81 -8.03 -33.44
CA ILE A 205 5.19 -8.60 -32.23
C ILE A 205 3.68 -8.28 -32.13
N VAL A 206 2.96 -8.18 -33.24
CA VAL A 206 1.50 -8.46 -33.21
C VAL A 206 1.22 -9.93 -33.53
N TYR A 207 2.19 -10.66 -34.07
CA TYR A 207 1.99 -12.06 -34.52
C TYR A 207 2.21 -13.13 -33.44
N PHE A 208 2.66 -12.76 -32.23
CA PHE A 208 2.95 -13.72 -31.15
C PHE A 208 2.09 -13.54 -29.87
N ALA A 209 1.15 -12.59 -29.87
CA ALA A 209 0.11 -12.47 -28.85
C ALA A 209 -1.14 -13.25 -29.31
N PRO A 210 -1.96 -13.82 -28.39
CA PRO A 210 -3.07 -14.70 -28.74
C PRO A 210 -4.08 -14.00 -29.69
N PRO A 211 -4.67 -14.73 -30.64
CA PRO A 211 -5.36 -14.14 -31.78
C PRO A 211 -6.75 -13.62 -31.37
N ASP A 212 -6.91 -12.30 -31.27
CA ASP A 212 -8.21 -11.64 -31.41
C ASP A 212 -8.38 -11.17 -32.87
N PRO A 213 -9.24 -11.81 -33.68
CA PRO A 213 -9.29 -11.62 -35.14
C PRO A 213 -9.89 -10.29 -35.61
N THR A 214 -10.33 -9.40 -34.71
CA THR A 214 -11.01 -8.14 -35.09
C THR A 214 -10.11 -6.90 -35.10
N ALA A 215 -8.84 -7.01 -34.66
CA ALA A 215 -7.92 -5.87 -34.59
C ALA A 215 -6.97 -5.72 -35.80
N HIS A 216 -7.13 -6.51 -36.86
CA HIS A 216 -6.16 -6.60 -37.96
C HIS A 216 -6.17 -5.47 -39.01
N LEU A 217 -7.02 -4.44 -38.87
CA LEU A 217 -7.13 -3.37 -39.88
C LEU A 217 -6.64 -1.99 -39.44
N LEU A 218 -6.20 -1.81 -38.19
CA LEU A 218 -5.81 -0.49 -37.67
C LEU A 218 -4.38 -0.38 -37.09
N SER A 219 -3.53 -1.41 -37.11
CA SER A 219 -2.15 -1.30 -36.57
C SER A 219 -1.04 -1.02 -37.60
N PHE A 220 -1.34 -0.91 -38.89
CA PHE A 220 -0.30 -0.96 -39.94
C PHE A 220 0.44 0.37 -40.20
N PHE A 221 0.33 1.39 -39.32
CA PHE A 221 0.67 2.77 -39.68
C PHE A 221 1.59 3.57 -38.73
N THR A 222 2.35 2.95 -37.83
CA THR A 222 3.31 3.72 -37.00
C THR A 222 4.71 3.12 -36.97
N GLY A 223 5.60 3.69 -37.80
CA GLY A 223 7.04 3.51 -37.65
C GLY A 223 7.55 4.17 -36.36
N ALA A 224 8.51 3.51 -35.70
CA ALA A 224 9.17 3.84 -34.42
C ALA A 224 8.41 3.48 -33.13
N ALA A 225 8.17 2.17 -32.90
CA ALA A 225 7.33 1.69 -31.80
C ALA A 225 8.06 1.18 -30.53
N ILE A 226 9.36 1.40 -30.32
CA ILE A 226 10.02 0.90 -29.07
C ILE A 226 9.47 1.61 -27.83
N SER A 227 9.26 2.93 -27.88
CA SER A 227 8.72 3.70 -26.75
C SER A 227 7.24 3.42 -26.45
N PRO A 228 6.34 3.33 -27.45
CA PRO A 228 4.97 2.86 -27.23
C PRO A 228 4.93 1.43 -26.66
N VAL A 229 5.76 0.51 -27.16
CA VAL A 229 5.84 -0.87 -26.64
C VAL A 229 6.32 -0.88 -25.19
N GLN A 230 7.32 -0.07 -24.83
CA GLN A 230 7.74 0.10 -23.44
C GLN A 230 6.60 0.56 -22.53
N GLN A 231 5.77 1.50 -22.98
CA GLN A 231 4.63 2.01 -22.22
C GLN A 231 3.52 0.97 -22.02
N ILE A 232 3.33 0.04 -22.97
CA ILE A 232 2.35 -1.06 -22.85
C ILE A 232 2.72 -2.00 -21.69
N PHE A 233 4.00 -2.27 -21.47
CA PHE A 233 4.46 -3.16 -20.39
C PHE A 233 4.69 -2.45 -19.05
N LEU A 234 4.63 -1.12 -19.02
CA LEU A 234 4.87 -0.30 -17.83
C LEU A 234 3.54 0.03 -17.15
N SER A 235 3.20 -0.74 -16.13
CA SER A 235 2.14 -0.38 -15.18
C SER A 235 2.75 0.26 -13.92
N TYR A 236 1.96 1.00 -13.15
CA TYR A 236 2.38 1.51 -11.86
C TYR A 236 1.50 0.93 -10.77
N LYS A 237 2.13 0.47 -9.68
CA LYS A 237 1.44 -0.01 -8.48
C LYS A 237 1.88 0.85 -7.31
N THR A 238 0.91 1.26 -6.49
CA THR A 238 1.19 1.87 -5.19
C THR A 238 1.47 0.75 -4.19
N ILE A 239 2.61 0.82 -3.53
CA ILE A 239 2.95 -0.05 -2.41
C ILE A 239 3.15 0.79 -1.15
N LYS A 240 2.88 0.19 0.00
CA LYS A 240 3.24 0.76 1.31
C LYS A 240 4.71 0.46 1.57
N ARG A 241 5.54 1.50 1.68
CA ARG A 241 6.94 1.38 2.11
C ARG A 241 7.02 1.34 3.64
N VAL A 242 8.02 0.66 4.17
CA VAL A 242 8.32 0.66 5.60
C VAL A 242 8.72 2.07 6.08
N GLY A 243 8.11 2.51 7.17
CA GLY A 243 8.47 3.68 7.94
C GLY A 243 9.29 3.31 9.17
N PHE A 244 9.40 4.23 10.13
CA PHE A 244 9.95 3.90 11.45
C PHE A 244 8.79 3.46 12.37
N PRO A 245 8.80 2.23 12.91
CA PRO A 245 7.78 1.75 13.83
C PRO A 245 7.63 2.68 15.03
N VAL A 246 6.40 3.08 15.31
CA VAL A 246 6.07 3.87 16.51
C VAL A 246 5.56 2.92 17.58
N SER A 247 6.16 2.96 18.77
CA SER A 247 5.66 2.19 19.92
C SER A 247 4.27 2.69 20.30
N LEU A 248 3.30 1.78 20.29
CA LEU A 248 1.92 2.07 20.65
C LEU A 248 1.76 1.99 22.17
N THR A 249 2.06 0.83 22.73
CA THR A 249 1.95 0.52 24.16
C THR A 249 2.66 -0.80 24.46
N GLN A 250 2.81 -1.11 25.74
CA GLN A 250 3.11 -2.46 26.21
C GLN A 250 1.81 -3.13 26.67
N ILE A 251 1.73 -4.44 26.52
CA ILE A 251 0.61 -5.27 26.98
C ILE A 251 1.12 -6.41 27.87
N THR A 252 0.26 -6.87 28.76
CA THR A 252 0.52 -7.93 29.72
C THR A 252 0.56 -9.29 29.02
N ASP A 253 1.61 -10.07 29.26
CA ASP A 253 1.66 -11.48 28.84
C ASP A 253 1.10 -12.41 29.93
N PHE A 254 0.64 -13.62 29.58
CA PHE A 254 0.23 -14.63 30.57
C PHE A 254 1.36 -14.96 31.54
N THR A 255 2.62 -14.99 31.07
CA THR A 255 3.78 -15.27 31.94
C THR A 255 4.10 -14.15 32.92
N ASP A 256 3.60 -12.93 32.65
CA ASP A 256 3.77 -11.78 33.53
C ASP A 256 2.81 -11.81 34.73
N LEU A 257 1.85 -12.75 34.76
CA LEU A 257 0.86 -12.91 35.84
C LEU A 257 1.35 -13.84 36.97
N PHE A 258 2.42 -14.60 36.74
CA PHE A 258 2.92 -15.62 37.68
C PHE A 258 4.06 -15.23 38.65
N PRO A 259 4.75 -14.07 38.58
CA PRO A 259 5.67 -13.69 39.63
C PRO A 259 4.89 -13.12 40.85
N ASP A 260 5.32 -13.51 42.06
CA ASP A 260 4.78 -13.16 43.40
C ASP A 260 4.00 -11.83 43.48
N SER A 261 2.73 -11.82 43.04
CA SER A 261 1.74 -10.92 43.61
C SER A 261 1.48 -11.46 45.01
N GLY A 262 1.64 -10.62 46.03
CA GLY A 262 1.36 -11.03 47.41
C GLY A 262 -0.06 -11.61 47.57
N PRO A 263 -0.37 -12.20 48.73
CA PRO A 263 -1.70 -12.80 48.95
C PRO A 263 -2.80 -11.78 48.61
N ASP A 264 -3.77 -12.21 47.80
CA ASP A 264 -4.95 -11.40 47.50
C ASP A 264 -5.76 -11.26 48.79
N ILE A 265 -5.84 -10.04 49.32
CA ILE A 265 -6.58 -9.73 50.55
C ILE A 265 -8.10 -9.59 50.30
N GLY A 266 -8.61 -10.13 49.18
CA GLY A 266 -10.02 -10.00 48.75
C GLY A 266 -10.34 -8.65 48.08
N LEU A 267 -9.33 -7.80 47.86
CA LEU A 267 -9.49 -6.49 47.22
C LEU A 267 -9.95 -6.63 45.78
N ASP A 268 -9.42 -7.63 45.07
CA ASP A 268 -9.74 -7.86 43.68
C ASP A 268 -11.21 -8.29 43.54
N ALA A 269 -11.72 -9.18 44.39
CA ALA A 269 -13.12 -9.59 44.35
C ALA A 269 -14.06 -8.40 44.63
N THR A 270 -13.65 -7.49 45.51
CA THR A 270 -14.35 -6.24 45.82
C THR A 270 -14.39 -5.30 44.61
N LYS A 271 -13.26 -5.13 43.90
CA LYS A 271 -13.23 -4.33 42.67
C LYS A 271 -14.12 -4.95 41.60
N LEU A 272 -14.09 -6.28 41.42
CA LEU A 272 -14.92 -6.96 40.43
C LEU A 272 -16.40 -6.77 40.74
N ARG A 273 -16.79 -6.88 42.02
CA ARG A 273 -18.16 -6.59 42.47
C ARG A 273 -18.61 -5.19 42.09
N ALA A 274 -17.76 -4.17 42.30
CA ALA A 274 -18.07 -2.79 41.90
C ALA A 274 -18.17 -2.63 40.37
N THR A 275 -17.32 -3.31 39.60
CA THR A 275 -17.40 -3.35 38.13
C THR A 275 -18.69 -4.01 37.66
N LEU A 276 -19.10 -5.14 38.27
CA LEU A 276 -20.34 -5.85 37.94
C LEU A 276 -21.60 -5.06 38.33
N ALA A 277 -21.53 -4.18 39.33
CA ALA A 277 -22.62 -3.29 39.70
C ALA A 277 -22.74 -2.08 38.77
N SER A 278 -21.62 -1.56 38.26
CA SER A 278 -21.59 -0.35 37.42
C SER A 278 -21.68 -0.62 35.91
N THR A 279 -21.43 -1.86 35.47
CA THR A 279 -21.42 -2.20 34.04
C THR A 279 -22.82 -2.42 33.50
N VAL A 280 -23.21 -1.56 32.55
CA VAL A 280 -24.44 -1.73 31.77
C VAL A 280 -24.13 -2.57 30.53
N ASN A 281 -25.00 -3.54 30.23
CA ASN A 281 -24.82 -4.48 29.12
C ASN A 281 -24.81 -3.82 27.71
N THR A 282 -25.46 -2.66 27.53
CA THR A 282 -25.50 -1.91 26.26
C THR A 282 -24.27 -1.05 26.00
N VAL A 283 -23.37 -0.93 26.98
CA VAL A 283 -22.13 -0.16 26.83
C VAL A 283 -21.16 -0.94 25.95
N VAL A 284 -20.53 -0.20 25.04
CA VAL A 284 -19.48 -0.71 24.16
C VAL A 284 -18.27 -1.15 24.97
N GLN A 285 -17.77 -2.34 24.64
CA GLN A 285 -16.54 -2.89 25.19
C GLN A 285 -15.42 -2.81 24.15
N PRO A 286 -14.44 -1.89 24.31
CA PRO A 286 -13.36 -1.74 23.33
C PRO A 286 -12.45 -2.96 23.25
N ARG A 287 -12.36 -3.75 24.33
CA ARG A 287 -11.53 -4.96 24.44
C ARG A 287 -12.26 -6.26 24.06
N LEU A 288 -13.52 -6.16 23.63
CA LEU A 288 -14.31 -7.30 23.18
C LEU A 288 -14.16 -7.45 21.67
N TRP A 289 -13.34 -8.40 21.25
CA TRP A 289 -13.06 -8.70 19.85
C TRP A 289 -14.02 -9.74 19.27
N SER A 290 -14.10 -9.78 17.95
CA SER A 290 -14.85 -10.78 17.17
C SER A 290 -14.05 -11.18 15.94
N SER A 291 -14.19 -12.43 15.51
CA SER A 291 -13.55 -12.93 14.28
C SER A 291 -14.25 -12.47 13.00
N ALA A 292 -15.50 -11.99 13.07
CA ALA A 292 -16.24 -11.57 11.90
C ALA A 292 -15.89 -10.12 11.49
N ASN A 293 -15.53 -9.93 10.22
CA ASN A 293 -15.50 -8.61 9.57
C ASN A 293 -16.93 -8.10 9.36
N GLY A 294 -17.59 -7.67 10.44
CA GLY A 294 -18.88 -6.99 10.37
C GLY A 294 -18.74 -5.63 9.69
N THR A 295 -18.67 -5.60 8.36
CA THR A 295 -18.95 -4.39 7.58
C THR A 295 -20.45 -4.21 7.52
N VAL A 296 -20.93 -3.02 7.86
CA VAL A 296 -22.36 -2.74 7.92
C VAL A 296 -22.82 -2.18 6.59
N SER A 297 -23.82 -2.85 6.00
CA SER A 297 -24.68 -2.28 4.98
C SER A 297 -25.66 -1.29 5.61
N ILE A 298 -25.91 -0.18 4.91
CA ILE A 298 -26.81 0.92 5.29
C ILE A 298 -28.28 0.47 5.45
N ASP A 299 -28.65 -0.72 4.97
CA ASP A 299 -30.04 -1.21 4.94
C ASP A 299 -30.57 -1.75 6.28
N ASP A 300 -29.74 -1.82 7.31
CA ASP A 300 -30.07 -2.45 8.60
C ASP A 300 -30.77 -1.51 9.61
N LYS A 301 -31.38 -0.41 9.12
CA LYS A 301 -32.12 0.54 9.95
C LYS A 301 -33.54 0.03 10.24
N THR A 302 -33.69 -0.81 11.25
CA THR A 302 -35.01 -1.06 11.86
C THR A 302 -35.23 -0.15 13.07
N TRP A 303 -35.99 0.93 12.81
CA TRP A 303 -36.92 1.68 13.67
C TRP A 303 -36.74 1.83 15.19
N TYR A 304 -35.55 1.91 15.79
CA TYR A 304 -35.44 2.57 17.11
C TYR A 304 -34.20 3.46 17.22
N THR A 305 -34.43 4.66 17.76
CA THR A 305 -33.49 5.77 17.97
C THR A 305 -32.33 5.38 18.89
N TYR A 306 -31.23 4.91 18.30
CA TYR A 306 -29.90 5.03 18.89
C TYR A 306 -29.22 6.29 18.34
N SER A 307 -28.54 7.05 19.21
CA SER A 307 -27.80 8.25 18.81
C SER A 307 -26.78 7.91 17.72
N ALA A 308 -26.72 8.74 16.68
CA ALA A 308 -25.90 8.56 15.48
C ALA A 308 -24.36 8.60 15.69
N MET A 309 -23.86 8.30 16.90
CA MET A 309 -22.44 8.17 17.24
C MET A 309 -22.01 6.76 17.66
N GLN A 310 -22.92 5.77 17.72
CA GLN A 310 -22.54 4.37 17.90
C GLN A 310 -22.27 3.74 16.54
N THR A 311 -21.11 4.05 15.97
CA THR A 311 -20.57 3.37 14.79
C THR A 311 -20.34 1.89 15.13
N LYS A 312 -21.01 1.00 14.39
CA LYS A 312 -21.02 -0.48 14.50
C LYS A 312 -19.64 -1.16 14.26
N SER A 313 -18.56 -0.70 14.92
CA SER A 313 -17.28 -1.41 15.05
C SER A 313 -17.04 -1.89 16.49
N GLN A 314 -18.08 -1.89 17.31
CA GLN A 314 -17.98 -1.83 18.75
C GLN A 314 -18.96 -2.82 19.37
N ASN A 315 -18.41 -3.91 19.91
CA ASN A 315 -19.17 -5.02 20.51
C ASN A 315 -19.68 -4.62 21.91
N THR A 316 -20.89 -5.07 22.27
CA THR A 316 -21.53 -4.82 23.57
C THR A 316 -21.77 -6.13 24.31
N LEU A 317 -21.94 -6.09 25.63
CA LEU A 317 -22.23 -7.26 26.46
C LEU A 317 -23.71 -7.70 26.40
N ALA A 318 -24.58 -6.93 25.73
CA ALA A 318 -26.01 -7.21 25.65
C ALA A 318 -26.30 -8.60 25.10
N ASN A 319 -25.58 -9.07 24.08
CA ASN A 319 -25.74 -10.41 23.50
C ASN A 319 -24.39 -10.97 23.02
N ILE A 320 -23.51 -11.32 23.97
CA ILE A 320 -22.18 -11.85 23.66
C ILE A 320 -22.26 -13.17 22.88
N SER A 321 -23.30 -13.97 23.13
CA SER A 321 -23.56 -15.25 22.47
C SER A 321 -23.87 -15.13 20.97
N THR A 322 -24.32 -13.95 20.51
CA THR A 322 -24.61 -13.70 19.08
C THR A 322 -23.38 -13.23 18.30
N ILE A 323 -22.32 -12.83 18.99
CA ILE A 323 -21.08 -12.37 18.38
C ILE A 323 -20.34 -13.59 17.84
N ALA A 324 -19.82 -13.49 16.61
CA ALA A 324 -19.01 -14.57 16.04
C ALA A 324 -17.65 -14.62 16.74
N ASP A 325 -17.42 -15.69 17.51
CA ASP A 325 -16.17 -15.96 18.24
C ASP A 325 -15.75 -14.75 19.11
N PRO A 326 -16.50 -14.45 20.19
CA PRO A 326 -16.20 -13.32 21.07
C PRO A 326 -14.99 -13.64 21.94
N PHE A 327 -14.06 -12.69 22.05
CA PHE A 327 -12.88 -12.87 22.89
C PHE A 327 -12.38 -11.57 23.50
N TRP A 328 -11.68 -11.71 24.62
CA TRP A 328 -10.99 -10.61 25.27
C TRP A 328 -9.55 -10.48 24.73
N ALA A 329 -9.12 -9.25 24.49
CA ALA A 329 -7.71 -8.88 24.35
C ALA A 329 -7.49 -7.45 24.87
N GLU A 330 -6.30 -7.17 25.42
CA GLU A 330 -6.03 -5.90 26.11
C GLU A 330 -6.14 -4.65 25.22
N LEU A 331 -5.79 -4.79 23.95
CA LEU A 331 -5.83 -3.72 22.96
C LEU A 331 -7.26 -3.49 22.44
N PRO A 332 -7.62 -2.26 22.07
CA PRO A 332 -8.93 -1.98 21.50
C PRO A 332 -9.09 -2.63 20.12
N THR A 333 -10.31 -3.04 19.76
CA THR A 333 -10.66 -3.67 18.47
C THR A 333 -10.26 -2.88 17.23
N SER A 334 -10.07 -1.57 17.35
CA SER A 334 -9.62 -0.69 16.26
C SER A 334 -8.11 -0.73 16.01
N THR A 335 -7.34 -1.53 16.76
CA THR A 335 -5.89 -1.56 16.65
C THR A 335 -5.43 -2.24 15.37
N ASN A 336 -4.56 -1.56 14.60
CA ASN A 336 -3.96 -2.09 13.39
C ASN A 336 -2.46 -1.78 13.40
N THR A 337 -1.63 -2.81 13.20
CA THR A 337 -0.16 -2.71 13.24
C THR A 337 0.45 -2.38 11.86
N GLY A 338 -0.39 -2.25 10.83
CA GLY A 338 -0.01 -1.82 9.49
C GLY A 338 0.88 -2.83 8.77
N LEU A 339 2.14 -2.50 8.54
CA LEU A 339 3.14 -3.37 7.91
C LEU A 339 3.73 -4.42 8.87
N LEU A 340 3.53 -4.24 10.18
CA LEU A 340 4.13 -5.10 11.20
C LEU A 340 3.21 -6.26 11.55
N ARG A 341 3.78 -7.46 11.65
CA ARG A 341 3.10 -8.66 12.16
C ARG A 341 3.43 -8.79 13.65
N GLN A 342 2.43 -8.66 14.50
CA GLN A 342 2.58 -8.74 15.95
C GLN A 342 1.44 -9.56 16.55
N PHE A 343 1.65 -10.05 17.77
CA PHE A 343 0.73 -10.97 18.43
C PHE A 343 0.30 -10.42 19.79
N ALA A 344 -0.93 -10.74 20.19
CA ALA A 344 -1.46 -10.37 21.49
C ALA A 344 -2.13 -11.58 22.17
N PRO A 345 -2.13 -11.63 23.51
CA PRO A 345 -2.91 -12.60 24.27
C PRO A 345 -4.40 -12.48 23.99
N ARG A 346 -5.07 -13.62 23.99
CA ARG A 346 -6.51 -13.75 23.75
C ARG A 346 -7.12 -14.74 24.75
N ILE A 347 -8.27 -14.38 25.30
CA ILE A 347 -9.04 -15.21 26.23
C ILE A 347 -10.48 -15.36 25.71
N ASN A 348 -10.93 -16.60 25.54
CA ASN A 348 -12.30 -16.96 25.22
C ASN A 348 -12.93 -17.55 26.47
N SER A 349 -14.11 -17.06 26.86
CA SER A 349 -14.88 -17.64 27.96
C SER A 349 -16.31 -17.92 27.49
N THR A 350 -16.76 -19.16 27.71
CA THR A 350 -18.12 -19.59 27.37
C THR A 350 -18.77 -20.19 28.61
N ALA A 351 -19.89 -19.60 29.02
CA ALA A 351 -20.70 -20.11 30.13
C ALA A 351 -21.76 -21.06 29.60
N ILE A 352 -22.14 -22.07 30.38
CA ILE A 352 -23.25 -22.99 30.12
C ILE A 352 -24.08 -23.08 31.40
N TRP A 353 -25.40 -22.85 31.28
CA TRP A 353 -26.32 -22.85 32.41
C TRP A 353 -27.33 -23.99 32.30
N GLU A 354 -27.23 -24.98 33.19
CA GLU A 354 -27.98 -26.24 33.11
C GLU A 354 -28.88 -26.47 34.33
N ASN A 355 -29.95 -27.24 34.14
CA ASN A 355 -30.80 -27.70 35.24
C ASN A 355 -30.17 -28.95 35.89
N ASN A 356 -29.91 -28.91 37.19
CA ASN A 356 -29.42 -30.07 37.93
C ASN A 356 -30.60 -30.75 38.63
N SER A 357 -31.40 -31.49 37.85
CA SER A 357 -32.68 -32.07 38.27
C SER A 357 -32.60 -33.06 39.43
N ALA A 358 -31.41 -33.61 39.72
CA ALA A 358 -31.21 -34.52 40.83
C ALA A 358 -30.99 -33.80 42.17
N ALA A 359 -30.74 -32.48 42.16
CA ALA A 359 -30.36 -31.70 43.35
C ALA A 359 -29.18 -32.27 44.15
N ILE A 360 -28.30 -33.02 43.46
CA ILE A 360 -27.12 -33.65 44.05
C ILE A 360 -25.98 -32.65 43.98
N LEU A 361 -25.46 -32.27 45.15
CA LEU A 361 -24.17 -31.60 45.29
C LEU A 361 -23.05 -32.66 45.24
N PRO A 362 -21.89 -32.35 44.64
CA PRO A 362 -20.70 -33.21 44.71
C PRO A 362 -20.32 -33.59 46.15
N GLU A 363 -19.77 -34.78 46.37
CA GLU A 363 -19.35 -35.24 47.72
C GLU A 363 -18.29 -34.33 48.36
N ASP A 364 -17.49 -33.66 47.53
CA ASP A 364 -16.45 -32.71 47.93
C ASP A 364 -17.00 -31.35 48.39
N CYS A 365 -18.33 -31.13 48.34
CA CYS A 365 -18.98 -29.89 48.78
C CYS A 365 -19.36 -29.96 50.26
N ASN A 366 -18.38 -29.75 51.14
CA ASN A 366 -18.61 -29.72 52.58
C ASN A 366 -17.73 -28.64 53.25
N SER A 367 -18.04 -28.28 54.49
CA SER A 367 -17.29 -27.24 55.22
C SER A 367 -15.86 -27.65 55.63
N LEU A 368 -15.46 -28.90 55.38
CA LEU A 368 -14.17 -29.49 55.77
C LEU A 368 -13.25 -29.74 54.56
N SER A 369 -13.72 -29.52 53.33
CA SER A 369 -12.95 -29.66 52.10
C SER A 369 -12.34 -28.33 51.67
N ASP A 370 -11.37 -28.38 50.76
CA ASP A 370 -10.76 -27.20 50.13
C ASP A 370 -11.66 -26.57 49.03
N ALA A 371 -12.93 -26.97 48.97
CA ALA A 371 -13.94 -26.46 48.05
C ALA A 371 -14.43 -25.07 48.49
N PHE A 372 -14.86 -24.26 47.53
CA PHE A 372 -15.55 -23.00 47.84
C PHE A 372 -17.01 -23.31 48.14
N TYR A 373 -17.36 -23.37 49.43
CA TYR A 373 -18.70 -23.69 49.91
C TYR A 373 -19.29 -22.54 50.73
N LEU A 374 -20.52 -22.14 50.39
CA LEU A 374 -21.29 -21.12 51.09
C LEU A 374 -22.68 -21.64 51.42
N HIS A 375 -23.14 -21.31 52.63
CA HIS A 375 -24.45 -21.72 53.14
C HIS A 375 -25.18 -20.52 53.74
N TYR A 376 -26.35 -20.19 53.18
CA TYR A 376 -27.20 -19.11 53.65
C TYR A 376 -28.57 -19.65 54.07
N GLN A 377 -28.98 -19.33 55.30
CA GLN A 377 -30.25 -19.79 55.85
C GLN A 377 -30.98 -18.65 56.58
N TYR A 378 -32.31 -18.66 56.49
CA TYR A 378 -33.18 -17.70 57.19
C TYR A 378 -34.51 -18.33 57.63
N GLY A 379 -35.04 -17.87 58.77
CA GLY A 379 -36.39 -18.17 59.22
C GLY A 379 -36.63 -19.60 59.75
N GLN A 380 -35.58 -20.35 60.10
CA GLN A 380 -35.70 -21.73 60.61
C GLN A 380 -36.49 -21.86 61.94
N ASP A 381 -36.71 -20.74 62.66
CA ASP A 381 -37.56 -20.68 63.85
C ASP A 381 -39.03 -20.37 63.48
N ASN A 382 -39.98 -21.07 64.10
CA ASN A 382 -41.40 -21.23 63.68
C ASN A 382 -42.28 -19.96 63.55
N ASP A 383 -41.74 -18.74 63.65
CA ASP A 383 -42.48 -17.47 63.58
C ASP A 383 -42.15 -16.60 62.35
N ALA A 384 -41.18 -16.98 61.51
CA ALA A 384 -40.83 -16.21 60.32
C ALA A 384 -41.85 -16.38 59.17
N PRO A 385 -42.25 -15.30 58.46
CA PRO A 385 -43.24 -15.37 57.38
C PRO A 385 -42.75 -16.18 56.16
N PHE A 386 -41.44 -16.24 55.92
CA PHE A 386 -40.82 -17.03 54.85
C PHE A 386 -39.48 -17.61 55.30
N GLN A 387 -39.02 -18.63 54.58
CA GLN A 387 -37.79 -19.34 54.84
C GLN A 387 -37.04 -19.55 53.53
N TYR A 388 -35.72 -19.44 53.59
CA TYR A 388 -34.85 -19.87 52.50
C TYR A 388 -33.62 -20.60 53.03
N ASP A 389 -33.17 -21.57 52.25
CA ASP A 389 -31.99 -22.39 52.51
C ASP A 389 -31.21 -22.56 51.20
N ILE A 390 -30.01 -22.00 51.13
CA ILE A 390 -29.25 -21.82 49.90
C ILE A 390 -27.82 -22.29 50.10
N GLU A 391 -27.44 -23.29 49.30
CA GLU A 391 -26.11 -23.87 49.27
C GLU A 391 -25.47 -23.56 47.90
N ILE A 392 -24.27 -23.00 47.93
CA ILE A 392 -23.46 -22.70 46.74
C ILE A 392 -22.13 -23.42 46.88
N CYS A 393 -21.73 -24.18 45.86
CA CYS A 393 -20.49 -24.93 45.92
C CYS A 393 -19.72 -24.94 44.59
N MET A 394 -18.40 -24.72 44.68
CA MET A 394 -17.43 -25.00 43.62
C MET A 394 -16.52 -26.16 44.09
N PRO A 395 -16.61 -27.36 43.47
CA PRO A 395 -15.89 -28.55 43.93
C PRO A 395 -14.40 -28.53 43.52
N GLY A 396 -13.54 -29.16 44.33
CA GLY A 396 -12.09 -29.25 44.11
C GLY A 396 -11.27 -28.32 45.00
N ASN A 397 -9.94 -28.33 44.86
CA ASN A 397 -9.05 -27.46 45.66
C ASN A 397 -9.02 -26.03 45.08
N MET A 398 -9.76 -25.12 45.71
CA MET A 398 -9.87 -23.72 45.27
C MET A 398 -8.70 -22.83 45.73
N SER A 399 -7.75 -23.39 46.49
CA SER A 399 -6.51 -22.70 46.88
C SER A 399 -5.48 -22.70 45.76
N GLU A 400 -5.62 -23.57 44.75
CA GLU A 400 -4.73 -23.64 43.59
C GLU A 400 -5.32 -22.91 42.38
N SER A 401 -4.48 -22.12 41.72
CA SER A 401 -4.86 -21.45 40.48
C SER A 401 -5.08 -22.45 39.34
N PRO A 402 -6.18 -22.33 38.56
CA PRO A 402 -6.30 -23.11 37.33
C PRO A 402 -5.33 -22.63 36.24
N TRP A 403 -4.74 -21.43 36.38
CA TRP A 403 -3.80 -20.86 35.43
C TRP A 403 -2.44 -21.55 35.51
N LYS A 404 -1.88 -21.92 34.36
CA LYS A 404 -0.55 -22.54 34.27
C LYS A 404 0.43 -21.57 33.64
N ASN A 405 1.65 -21.52 34.18
CA ASN A 405 2.72 -20.70 33.61
C ASN A 405 3.28 -21.35 32.34
N GLN A 406 2.54 -21.21 31.23
CA GLN A 406 2.91 -21.73 29.93
C GLN A 406 2.52 -20.73 28.83
N LEU A 407 3.29 -20.74 27.75
CA LEU A 407 3.05 -19.90 26.57
C LEU A 407 2.18 -20.61 25.51
N SER A 408 1.86 -21.88 25.68
CA SER A 408 0.99 -22.63 24.77
C SER A 408 -0.48 -22.45 25.15
N ARG A 409 -1.38 -22.81 24.22
CA ARG A 409 -2.81 -22.89 24.50
C ARG A 409 -3.11 -23.57 25.84
N GLN A 410 -3.99 -22.94 26.62
CA GLN A 410 -4.50 -23.51 27.86
C GLN A 410 -6.03 -23.55 27.81
N ASP A 411 -6.58 -24.73 28.08
CA ASP A 411 -8.03 -24.93 28.23
C ASP A 411 -8.29 -25.48 29.64
N PHE A 412 -9.21 -24.85 30.37
CA PHE A 412 -9.71 -25.35 31.64
C PHE A 412 -11.18 -25.01 31.81
N SER A 413 -11.84 -25.70 32.74
CA SER A 413 -13.26 -25.54 33.00
C SER A 413 -13.50 -25.45 34.50
N GLU A 414 -14.38 -24.55 34.91
CA GLU A 414 -14.79 -24.36 36.29
C GLU A 414 -16.29 -24.65 36.41
N GLU A 415 -16.71 -25.27 37.52
CA GLU A 415 -18.10 -25.66 37.74
C GLU A 415 -18.64 -25.09 39.05
N LEU A 416 -19.81 -24.46 39.03
CA LEU A 416 -20.48 -23.89 40.19
C LEU A 416 -21.90 -24.47 40.32
N TYR A 417 -22.22 -24.97 41.50
CA TYR A 417 -23.49 -25.59 41.83
C TYR A 417 -24.31 -24.68 42.73
N PHE A 418 -25.61 -24.58 42.43
CA PHE A 418 -26.59 -23.89 43.24
C PHE A 418 -27.66 -24.86 43.67
N LYS A 419 -27.97 -24.90 44.96
CA LYS A 419 -29.11 -25.60 45.53
C LYS A 419 -29.86 -24.60 46.40
N MET A 420 -31.10 -24.30 46.01
CA MET A 420 -31.93 -23.28 46.63
C MET A 420 -33.25 -23.89 47.04
N ASN A 421 -33.66 -23.69 48.28
CA ASN A 421 -34.93 -24.14 48.80
C ASN A 421 -35.68 -22.95 49.39
N PHE A 422 -36.91 -22.73 48.94
CA PHE A 422 -37.76 -21.64 49.40
C PHE A 422 -39.06 -22.22 49.97
N SER A 423 -39.45 -21.77 51.16
CA SER A 423 -40.70 -22.17 51.83
C SER A 423 -41.38 -20.97 52.51
N GLY A 424 -42.67 -21.13 52.81
CA GLY A 424 -43.53 -20.08 53.38
C GLY A 424 -44.43 -19.40 52.34
N ASP A 425 -45.48 -18.73 52.82
CA ASP A 425 -46.35 -17.87 52.00
C ASP A 425 -45.94 -16.39 52.08
N GLY A 426 -44.97 -16.09 52.96
CA GLY A 426 -44.28 -14.82 53.16
C GLY A 426 -45.12 -13.66 53.64
N GLY A 427 -46.37 -13.89 54.04
CA GLY A 427 -47.27 -12.81 54.47
C GLY A 427 -47.37 -11.69 53.41
N GLY A 428 -47.85 -10.50 53.78
CA GLY A 428 -48.03 -9.38 52.86
C GLY A 428 -46.75 -8.74 52.28
N LEU A 429 -45.63 -9.47 52.18
CA LEU A 429 -44.36 -8.99 51.61
C LEU A 429 -44.39 -9.05 50.07
N ASN A 430 -43.88 -8.02 49.40
CA ASN A 430 -43.97 -7.86 47.94
C ASN A 430 -42.89 -8.62 47.14
N TYR A 431 -41.97 -9.33 47.80
CA TYR A 431 -40.68 -9.76 47.21
C TYR A 431 -40.42 -11.27 47.23
N LEU A 432 -41.47 -12.10 47.33
CA LEU A 432 -41.29 -13.50 47.69
C LEU A 432 -41.06 -14.43 46.50
N PRO A 433 -40.05 -15.32 46.58
CA PRO A 433 -39.86 -16.40 45.62
C PRO A 433 -40.97 -17.45 45.74
N ARG A 434 -41.23 -18.16 44.64
CA ARG A 434 -42.19 -19.27 44.66
C ARG A 434 -41.64 -20.42 45.53
N PRO A 435 -42.46 -21.02 46.42
CA PRO A 435 -42.01 -22.16 47.20
C PRO A 435 -41.61 -23.34 46.32
N GLY A 436 -40.44 -23.91 46.60
CA GLY A 436 -39.89 -25.02 45.82
C GLY A 436 -38.39 -25.18 46.01
N THR A 437 -37.91 -26.35 45.61
CA THR A 437 -36.49 -26.67 45.56
C THR A 437 -35.99 -26.53 44.13
N TYR A 438 -34.98 -25.69 43.93
CA TYR A 438 -34.35 -25.38 42.66
C TYR A 438 -32.87 -25.76 42.71
N SER A 439 -32.37 -26.38 41.66
CA SER A 439 -30.98 -26.81 41.60
C SER A 439 -30.40 -26.57 40.20
N ARG A 440 -29.26 -25.89 40.14
CA ARG A 440 -28.64 -25.42 38.88
C ARG A 440 -27.15 -25.69 38.87
N LYS A 441 -26.61 -25.89 37.66
CA LYS A 441 -25.19 -26.06 37.40
C LYS A 441 -24.73 -25.02 36.39
N LEU A 442 -23.65 -24.31 36.72
CA LEU A 442 -22.94 -23.40 35.83
C LEU A 442 -21.58 -24.00 35.50
N THR A 443 -21.29 -24.14 34.21
CA THR A 443 -19.96 -24.52 33.73
C THR A 443 -19.37 -23.37 32.95
N LEU A 444 -18.17 -22.92 33.29
CA LEU A 444 -17.42 -21.91 32.54
C LEU A 444 -16.21 -22.55 31.88
N HIS A 445 -16.22 -22.62 30.54
CA HIS A 445 -15.06 -23.03 29.76
C HIS A 445 -14.23 -21.82 29.40
N THR A 446 -12.94 -21.84 29.77
CA THR A 446 -11.98 -20.78 29.45
C THR A 446 -10.85 -21.35 28.61
N THR A 447 -10.61 -20.71 27.45
CA THR A 447 -9.53 -21.03 26.52
C THR A 447 -8.64 -19.81 26.35
N THR A 448 -7.32 -19.98 26.49
CA THR A 448 -6.35 -18.92 26.28
C THR A 448 -5.28 -19.29 25.28
N GLY A 449 -4.77 -18.27 24.60
CA GLY A 449 -3.71 -18.39 23.62
C GLY A 449 -3.39 -17.04 22.98
N TYR A 450 -2.88 -17.08 21.75
CA TYR A 450 -2.49 -15.87 21.03
C TYR A 450 -3.24 -15.74 19.72
N PHE A 451 -3.29 -14.51 19.22
CA PHE A 451 -3.75 -14.22 17.86
C PHE A 451 -2.86 -13.15 17.23
N GLU A 452 -2.84 -13.11 15.90
CA GLU A 452 -2.14 -12.08 15.13
C GLU A 452 -2.99 -10.80 15.07
N LEU A 453 -2.41 -9.66 15.44
CA LEU A 453 -3.10 -8.37 15.36
C LEU A 453 -3.42 -8.00 13.90
N PRO A 454 -4.50 -7.23 13.65
CA PRO A 454 -4.83 -6.75 12.31
C PRO A 454 -3.67 -6.01 11.65
N ASN A 455 -3.32 -6.40 10.43
CA ASN A 455 -2.22 -5.85 9.63
C ASN A 455 -2.51 -5.99 8.13
N TYR A 456 -1.63 -5.48 7.26
CA TYR A 456 -1.86 -5.56 5.81
C TYR A 456 -1.73 -6.98 5.23
N ALA A 457 -1.04 -7.91 5.91
CA ALA A 457 -0.86 -9.28 5.46
C ALA A 457 -2.09 -10.16 5.74
N ASN A 458 -2.82 -9.91 6.84
CA ASN A 458 -4.07 -10.61 7.18
C ASN A 458 -5.35 -9.88 6.74
N GLY A 459 -5.22 -8.92 5.81
CA GLY A 459 -6.39 -8.21 5.26
C GLY A 459 -7.05 -7.26 6.24
N GLN A 460 -6.31 -6.77 7.24
CA GLN A 460 -6.78 -5.86 8.31
C GLN A 460 -7.84 -6.49 9.23
N ALA A 461 -7.83 -7.82 9.35
CA ALA A 461 -8.71 -8.57 10.24
C ALA A 461 -7.88 -9.26 11.34
N PRO A 462 -8.43 -9.52 12.53
CA PRO A 462 -7.73 -10.32 13.54
C PRO A 462 -7.43 -11.72 12.99
N GLY A 463 -6.21 -12.19 13.23
CA GLY A 463 -5.79 -13.53 12.83
C GLY A 463 -6.55 -14.63 13.59
N PRO A 464 -6.52 -15.87 13.09
CA PRO A 464 -7.08 -17.01 13.79
C PRO A 464 -6.36 -17.25 15.12
N PHE A 465 -7.02 -18.02 15.99
CA PHE A 465 -6.41 -18.50 17.22
C PHE A 465 -5.18 -19.36 16.92
N ILE A 466 -4.09 -19.15 17.67
CA ILE A 466 -2.81 -19.83 17.48
C ILE A 466 -2.58 -20.78 18.66
N ASP A 467 -2.43 -22.08 18.36
CA ASP A 467 -2.23 -23.12 19.37
C ASP A 467 -0.81 -23.11 19.99
N GLU A 468 0.21 -22.78 19.20
CA GLU A 468 1.62 -22.72 19.64
C GLU A 468 2.10 -21.27 19.87
N SER A 469 2.91 -21.06 20.91
CA SER A 469 3.45 -19.73 21.21
C SER A 469 4.26 -19.15 20.03
N PRO A 470 3.97 -17.92 19.58
CA PRO A 470 4.78 -17.24 18.58
C PRO A 470 6.15 -16.78 19.13
N PHE A 471 6.35 -16.84 20.45
CA PHE A 471 7.53 -16.32 21.15
C PHE A 471 8.58 -17.40 21.52
N GLY A 472 8.41 -18.64 21.06
CA GLY A 472 9.34 -19.76 21.33
C GLY A 472 9.10 -20.49 22.66
N ARG A 473 9.82 -21.61 22.87
CA ARG A 473 9.59 -22.59 23.97
C ARG A 473 10.40 -22.32 25.25
N SER A 474 10.63 -21.08 25.66
CA SER A 474 11.35 -20.81 26.92
C SER A 474 10.43 -20.24 27.98
N PRO A 475 9.51 -21.05 28.57
CA PRO A 475 8.94 -20.69 29.86
C PRO A 475 10.08 -20.59 30.86
N ARG A 476 10.08 -19.57 31.71
CA ARG A 476 11.05 -19.51 32.79
C ARG A 476 10.66 -20.56 33.83
N ASN A 477 11.62 -21.36 34.27
CA ASN A 477 11.48 -22.18 35.47
C ASN A 477 11.36 -21.22 36.66
N PHE A 478 10.15 -20.97 37.11
CA PHE A 478 9.90 -20.44 38.43
C PHE A 478 9.77 -21.63 39.38
N THR A 479 10.55 -21.62 40.46
CA THR A 479 10.45 -22.62 41.51
C THR A 479 9.10 -22.47 42.20
N PRO A 480 8.29 -23.53 42.29
CA PRO A 480 7.14 -23.55 43.19
C PRO A 480 7.61 -23.21 44.59
N ARG A 481 6.93 -22.29 45.28
CA ARG A 481 7.14 -22.13 46.72
C ARG A 481 6.36 -23.25 47.42
N ASP A 482 7.08 -24.10 48.13
CA ASP A 482 6.50 -24.87 49.24
C ASP A 482 6.03 -23.84 50.27
N LEU A 483 4.72 -23.78 50.52
CA LEU A 483 4.19 -23.12 51.71
C LEU A 483 4.50 -24.04 52.90
N ASP A 484 5.57 -23.73 53.62
CA ASP A 484 5.82 -24.32 54.93
C ASP A 484 4.89 -23.73 55.98
N SER A 485 4.49 -24.60 56.91
CA SER A 485 3.50 -24.41 57.94
C SER A 485 3.96 -23.40 58.99
N ASP A 486 3.10 -22.46 59.37
CA ASP A 486 2.69 -22.31 60.77
C ASP A 486 1.62 -21.23 60.98
N THR A 487 0.64 -21.55 61.86
CA THR A 487 -0.37 -20.68 62.53
C THR A 487 -1.52 -20.11 61.66
N ALA A 488 -2.80 -20.07 62.04
CA ALA A 488 -3.53 -20.44 63.26
C ALA A 488 -5.07 -20.52 63.02
N TRP A 489 -5.69 -21.41 63.80
CA TRP A 489 -7.03 -21.45 64.42
C TRP A 489 -8.34 -21.46 63.60
N THR A 490 -8.91 -22.67 63.54
CA THR A 490 -10.30 -23.12 63.73
C THR A 490 -11.48 -22.15 63.56
N THR A 491 -12.38 -22.58 62.66
CA THR A 491 -13.79 -22.17 62.46
C THR A 491 -14.05 -20.78 61.85
N LEU A 492 -13.24 -20.43 60.84
CA LEU A 492 -13.55 -19.45 59.77
C LEU A 492 -12.63 -19.65 58.55
N ASN A 493 -12.12 -20.88 58.31
CA ASN A 493 -10.89 -21.09 57.50
C ASN A 493 -11.06 -21.59 56.06
N ALA A 494 -12.25 -21.99 55.61
CA ALA A 494 -12.46 -22.43 54.23
C ALA A 494 -12.45 -21.24 53.24
N THR A 495 -12.96 -20.07 53.65
CA THR A 495 -12.97 -18.85 52.83
C THR A 495 -11.64 -18.09 52.86
N LEU A 496 -10.90 -18.09 53.97
CA LEU A 496 -9.63 -17.35 54.11
C LEU A 496 -8.49 -17.87 53.21
N ASN A 497 -8.36 -19.20 53.07
CA ASN A 497 -7.36 -19.81 52.17
C ASN A 497 -7.69 -19.55 50.70
N VAL A 498 -8.97 -19.66 50.34
CA VAL A 498 -9.47 -19.33 48.99
C VAL A 498 -9.36 -17.83 48.72
N MET A 499 -9.55 -16.96 49.72
CA MET A 499 -9.35 -15.52 49.60
C MET A 499 -7.88 -15.18 49.27
N ASN A 500 -6.92 -15.80 49.94
CA ASN A 500 -5.50 -15.54 49.73
C ASN A 500 -4.91 -16.19 48.46
N ALA A 501 -5.65 -17.07 47.78
CA ALA A 501 -5.17 -17.78 46.58
C ALA A 501 -4.81 -16.79 45.45
N GLY A 502 -3.55 -16.77 45.01
CA GLY A 502 -3.13 -15.96 43.87
C GLY A 502 -3.73 -16.46 42.56
N ASN A 503 -3.98 -15.55 41.61
CA ASN A 503 -4.43 -15.88 40.25
C ASN A 503 -5.67 -16.79 40.22
N LYS A 504 -6.81 -16.34 40.74
CA LYS A 504 -8.04 -17.16 40.74
C LYS A 504 -8.57 -17.38 39.32
N GLY A 505 -9.29 -18.48 39.11
CA GLY A 505 -10.05 -18.68 37.88
C GLY A 505 -11.17 -17.64 37.72
N PRO A 506 -11.58 -17.30 36.49
CA PRO A 506 -12.62 -16.32 36.26
C PRO A 506 -13.95 -16.68 36.94
N LEU A 507 -14.33 -17.95 37.03
CA LEU A 507 -15.58 -18.33 37.70
C LEU A 507 -15.47 -18.20 39.22
N LEU A 508 -14.38 -18.68 39.83
CA LEU A 508 -14.14 -18.51 41.26
C LEU A 508 -14.15 -17.03 41.64
N TYR A 509 -13.54 -16.19 40.81
CA TYR A 509 -13.47 -14.76 41.01
C TYR A 509 -14.85 -14.09 40.98
N ILE A 510 -15.71 -14.48 40.01
CA ILE A 510 -17.12 -14.05 39.94
C ILE A 510 -17.90 -14.55 41.16
N ALA A 511 -17.74 -15.82 41.55
CA ALA A 511 -18.45 -16.41 42.68
C ALA A 511 -18.13 -15.68 43.99
N MET A 512 -16.86 -15.34 44.22
CA MET A 512 -16.45 -14.51 45.36
C MET A 512 -16.99 -13.08 45.29
N ALA A 513 -17.03 -12.48 44.09
CA ALA A 513 -17.60 -11.14 43.92
C ALA A 513 -19.11 -11.11 44.19
N LEU A 514 -19.86 -12.12 43.74
CA LEU A 514 -21.33 -12.14 43.82
C LEU A 514 -21.88 -12.75 45.11
N PHE A 515 -21.19 -13.75 45.66
CA PHE A 515 -21.65 -14.54 46.80
C PHE A 515 -20.65 -14.61 47.95
N GLY A 516 -19.41 -14.16 47.78
CA GLY A 516 -18.42 -14.19 48.87
C GLY A 516 -18.70 -13.17 49.99
N GLU A 517 -17.75 -13.06 50.92
CA GLU A 517 -17.81 -12.09 52.02
C GLU A 517 -17.95 -10.64 51.53
N GLY A 518 -18.84 -9.87 52.18
CA GLY A 518 -19.20 -8.50 51.80
C GLY A 518 -19.95 -8.37 50.46
N SER A 519 -20.35 -9.48 49.84
CA SER A 519 -21.21 -9.46 48.66
C SER A 519 -22.66 -9.13 49.03
N PHE A 520 -23.50 -8.88 48.02
CA PHE A 520 -24.92 -8.60 48.26
C PHE A 520 -25.65 -9.73 49.03
N ALA A 521 -25.20 -10.98 48.86
CA ALA A 521 -25.73 -12.14 49.58
C ALA A 521 -25.32 -12.17 51.07
N ASP A 522 -24.21 -11.52 51.43
CA ASP A 522 -23.71 -11.44 52.81
C ASP A 522 -24.42 -10.33 53.59
N VAL A 523 -25.66 -10.63 53.95
CA VAL A 523 -26.57 -9.70 54.59
C VAL A 523 -25.95 -9.02 55.82
N GLN A 524 -25.14 -9.73 56.61
CA GLN A 524 -24.56 -9.22 57.85
C GLN A 524 -23.49 -8.13 57.66
N HIS A 525 -22.81 -8.12 56.51
CA HIS A 525 -21.66 -7.24 56.25
C HIS A 525 -21.91 -6.25 55.09
N THR A 526 -23.17 -6.05 54.70
CA THR A 526 -23.54 -5.18 53.56
C THR A 526 -24.01 -3.79 53.98
N VAL A 527 -23.99 -2.88 53.00
CA VAL A 527 -24.63 -1.56 53.07
C VAL A 527 -26.13 -1.70 53.40
N LEU A 528 -26.77 -2.78 52.98
CA LEU A 528 -28.17 -3.07 53.24
C LEU A 528 -28.47 -3.25 54.73
N ALA A 529 -27.67 -4.06 55.45
CA ALA A 529 -27.82 -4.20 56.90
C ALA A 529 -27.44 -2.93 57.65
N ALA A 530 -26.42 -2.20 57.21
CA ALA A 530 -26.09 -0.90 57.79
C ALA A 530 -27.25 0.10 57.64
N TYR A 531 -27.92 0.09 56.49
CA TYR A 531 -29.06 0.94 56.21
C TYR A 531 -30.31 0.53 57.01
N ALA A 532 -30.65 -0.76 57.04
CA ALA A 532 -31.76 -1.29 57.85
C ALA A 532 -31.60 -0.91 59.34
N ASN A 533 -30.37 -1.01 59.87
CA ASN A 533 -30.06 -0.62 61.25
C ASN A 533 -30.03 0.90 61.49
N SER A 534 -29.86 1.71 60.45
CA SER A 534 -29.73 3.17 60.57
C SER A 534 -31.04 3.88 60.93
N GLY A 535 -32.19 3.27 60.61
CA GLY A 535 -33.47 3.95 60.71
C GLY A 535 -33.50 5.25 59.89
N ILE A 536 -32.94 5.23 58.67
CA ILE A 536 -33.07 6.33 57.71
C ILE A 536 -34.07 5.87 56.64
N SER A 537 -34.93 6.78 56.16
CA SER A 537 -35.79 6.52 54.99
C SER A 537 -35.37 7.47 53.87
N TYR A 538 -34.80 6.89 52.82
CA TYR A 538 -34.28 7.59 51.65
C TYR A 538 -34.94 7.02 50.40
N GLY A 539 -35.63 7.87 49.65
CA GLY A 539 -36.31 7.49 48.41
C GLY A 539 -35.39 7.40 47.18
N GLY A 540 -34.10 7.72 47.33
CA GLY A 540 -33.11 7.58 46.26
C GLY A 540 -32.39 6.23 46.30
N CYS A 541 -31.38 6.09 45.44
CA CYS A 541 -30.58 4.88 45.37
C CYS A 541 -29.64 4.74 46.56
N ILE A 542 -29.79 3.67 47.31
CA ILE A 542 -28.93 3.34 48.46
C ILE A 542 -27.72 2.55 47.98
N ASP A 543 -27.96 1.54 47.16
CA ASP A 543 -26.90 0.68 46.62
C ASP A 543 -27.37 0.04 45.30
N ILE A 544 -26.43 -0.44 44.49
CA ILE A 544 -26.71 -1.12 43.23
C ILE A 544 -26.44 -2.61 43.41
N ILE A 545 -27.44 -3.44 43.14
CA ILE A 545 -27.31 -4.89 43.20
C ILE A 545 -26.35 -5.34 42.07
N PRO A 546 -25.19 -5.94 42.39
CA PRO A 546 -24.27 -6.45 41.38
C PRO A 546 -24.97 -7.44 40.44
N PHE A 547 -24.51 -7.53 39.18
CA PHE A 547 -24.98 -8.51 38.18
C PHE A 547 -26.38 -8.26 37.59
N VAL A 548 -27.29 -7.56 38.28
CA VAL A 548 -28.66 -7.31 37.79
C VAL A 548 -28.68 -6.55 36.46
N GLN A 549 -27.78 -5.59 36.25
CA GLN A 549 -27.67 -4.86 34.98
C GLN A 549 -27.22 -5.74 33.80
N LEU A 550 -26.48 -6.83 34.08
CA LEU A 550 -26.11 -7.81 33.06
C LEU A 550 -27.25 -8.78 32.76
N LEU A 551 -28.23 -8.92 33.65
CA LEU A 551 -29.42 -9.75 33.44
C LEU A 551 -30.54 -9.03 32.66
N ASP A 552 -30.50 -7.70 32.58
CA ASP A 552 -31.50 -6.91 31.83
C ASP A 552 -31.53 -7.30 30.34
N ASP A 553 -32.71 -7.54 29.76
CA ASP A 553 -32.83 -7.90 28.35
C ASP A 553 -33.38 -6.71 27.56
N PRO A 554 -32.65 -6.20 26.53
CA PRO A 554 -33.12 -5.07 25.73
C PRO A 554 -34.45 -5.34 25.01
N ASN A 555 -34.82 -6.61 24.81
CA ASN A 555 -36.06 -7.01 24.14
C ASN A 555 -37.18 -7.41 25.11
N SER A 556 -36.89 -7.57 26.40
CA SER A 556 -37.89 -7.94 27.40
C SER A 556 -37.55 -7.38 28.78
N SER A 557 -38.41 -6.51 29.33
CA SER A 557 -38.27 -6.09 30.73
C SER A 557 -38.60 -7.28 31.62
N PHE A 558 -37.58 -7.85 32.26
CA PHE A 558 -37.78 -8.94 33.18
C PHE A 558 -38.58 -8.46 34.42
N LYS A 559 -39.65 -9.18 34.77
CA LYS A 559 -40.73 -8.67 35.65
C LYS A 559 -40.59 -8.98 37.14
N ALA A 560 -39.60 -9.76 37.56
CA ALA A 560 -39.49 -10.10 38.97
C ALA A 560 -38.77 -8.99 39.72
N SER A 561 -39.29 -8.68 40.91
CA SER A 561 -38.59 -7.84 41.87
C SER A 561 -37.46 -8.63 42.53
N PRO A 562 -36.25 -8.07 42.68
CA PRO A 562 -35.90 -6.66 42.49
C PRO A 562 -35.31 -6.40 41.09
N GLY A 563 -36.14 -6.40 40.04
CA GLY A 563 -35.75 -6.02 38.67
C GLY A 563 -35.33 -4.55 38.51
N ASN A 564 -35.27 -3.78 39.61
CA ASN A 564 -34.58 -2.51 39.64
C ASN A 564 -33.14 -2.75 40.15
N PRO A 565 -32.09 -2.43 39.37
CA PRO A 565 -30.71 -2.57 39.82
C PRO A 565 -30.42 -1.71 41.05
N CYS A 566 -31.24 -0.69 41.31
CA CYS A 566 -31.11 0.22 42.43
C CYS A 566 -32.00 -0.17 43.61
N LEU A 567 -31.40 -0.35 44.79
CA LEU A 567 -32.09 -0.52 46.06
C LEU A 567 -32.60 0.83 46.58
N THR A 568 -33.88 0.91 46.91
CA THR A 568 -34.51 2.13 47.46
C THR A 568 -35.02 1.89 48.87
N GLY A 569 -34.93 2.90 49.73
CA GLY A 569 -35.34 2.81 51.13
C GLY A 569 -36.86 2.70 51.33
N SER A 570 -37.63 3.09 50.31
CA SER A 570 -39.07 2.88 50.24
C SER A 570 -39.47 1.40 50.12
N GLY A 571 -38.57 0.53 49.64
CA GLY A 571 -38.81 -0.92 49.56
C GLY A 571 -38.59 -1.65 50.89
N LEU A 572 -37.88 -1.03 51.84
CA LEU A 572 -37.54 -1.60 53.15
C LEU A 572 -38.48 -1.16 54.27
N THR A 573 -39.27 -0.09 54.06
CA THR A 573 -40.08 0.52 55.12
C THR A 573 -41.57 0.27 54.90
N GLY A 574 -42.17 -0.55 55.76
CA GLY A 574 -43.62 -0.71 55.84
C GLY A 574 -44.29 0.63 56.20
N ASN A 575 -45.54 0.83 55.74
CA ASN A 575 -46.24 2.12 55.81
C ASN A 575 -46.65 2.56 57.24
N THR A 576 -46.39 1.75 58.26
CA THR A 576 -46.77 2.02 59.65
C THR A 576 -45.79 1.35 60.61
N THR A 577 -45.11 2.16 61.43
CA THR A 577 -44.20 1.80 62.55
C THR A 577 -42.98 0.93 62.19
N ARG A 578 -41.78 1.48 62.44
CA ARG A 578 -40.48 0.79 62.32
C ARG A 578 -40.39 -0.37 63.32
N ASP A 579 -40.77 -1.55 62.88
CA ASP A 579 -40.46 -2.79 63.58
C ASP A 579 -39.15 -3.35 63.01
N ARG A 580 -38.14 -3.55 63.87
CA ARG A 580 -36.86 -4.12 63.45
C ARG A 580 -37.00 -5.52 62.89
N VAL A 581 -38.01 -6.28 63.35
CA VAL A 581 -38.30 -7.63 62.85
C VAL A 581 -38.79 -7.55 61.40
N TYR A 582 -39.64 -6.59 61.07
CA TYR A 582 -40.15 -6.38 59.72
C TYR A 582 -39.07 -5.89 58.73
N ASP A 583 -38.17 -5.02 59.18
CA ASP A 583 -37.05 -4.52 58.36
C ASP A 583 -36.07 -5.67 58.03
N ASP A 584 -35.84 -6.59 58.98
CA ASP A 584 -35.02 -7.80 58.81
C ASP A 584 -35.67 -8.82 57.84
N ASP A 585 -36.96 -9.12 58.03
CA ASP A 585 -37.75 -9.95 57.12
C ASP A 585 -37.71 -9.42 55.68
N THR A 586 -37.87 -8.09 55.51
CA THR A 586 -37.89 -7.46 54.19
C THR A 586 -36.53 -7.51 53.51
N MET A 587 -35.45 -7.30 54.26
CA MET A 587 -34.08 -7.43 53.77
C MET A 587 -33.79 -8.86 53.29
N HIS A 588 -34.13 -9.86 54.08
CA HIS A 588 -33.98 -11.27 53.72
C HIS A 588 -34.88 -11.68 52.54
N ALA A 589 -36.05 -11.06 52.39
CA ALA A 589 -36.92 -11.28 51.23
C ALA A 589 -36.30 -10.74 49.92
N ILE A 590 -35.62 -9.59 49.98
CA ILE A 590 -34.89 -9.04 48.82
C ILE A 590 -33.73 -9.96 48.41
N VAL A 591 -32.99 -10.51 49.38
CA VAL A 591 -31.88 -11.43 49.15
C VAL A 591 -32.39 -12.76 48.58
N ALA A 592 -33.50 -13.29 49.10
CA ALA A 592 -34.18 -14.46 48.55
C ALA A 592 -34.65 -14.21 47.11
N GLY A 593 -35.18 -13.02 46.82
CA GLY A 593 -35.54 -12.58 45.48
C GLY A 593 -34.34 -12.51 44.52
N TYR A 594 -33.17 -12.06 44.98
CA TYR A 594 -31.93 -12.08 44.20
C TYR A 594 -31.48 -13.50 43.85
N PHE A 595 -31.50 -14.43 44.80
CA PHE A 595 -31.19 -15.83 44.51
C PHE A 595 -32.21 -16.49 43.58
N PHE A 596 -33.47 -16.10 43.70
CA PHE A 596 -34.54 -16.59 42.83
C PHE A 596 -34.34 -16.20 41.36
N LEU A 597 -33.56 -15.15 41.05
CA LEU A 597 -33.15 -14.84 39.67
C LEU A 597 -32.37 -16.01 39.03
N PHE A 598 -31.68 -16.80 39.83
CA PHE A 598 -30.94 -17.97 39.40
C PHE A 598 -31.79 -19.26 39.48
N SER A 599 -33.07 -19.21 39.86
CA SER A 599 -33.93 -20.39 39.87
C SER A 599 -34.18 -20.96 38.47
N GLY A 600 -34.13 -20.09 37.45
CA GLY A 600 -34.49 -20.36 36.06
C GLY A 600 -35.97 -20.70 35.86
N ASP A 601 -36.86 -20.17 36.72
CA ASP A 601 -38.30 -20.17 36.50
C ASP A 601 -38.64 -19.24 35.32
N PRO A 602 -39.32 -19.71 34.26
CA PRO A 602 -39.61 -18.89 33.08
C PRO A 602 -40.70 -17.83 33.30
N THR A 603 -41.45 -17.90 34.39
CA THR A 603 -42.60 -17.02 34.69
C THR A 603 -42.14 -15.73 35.38
N TYR A 604 -41.15 -15.88 36.26
CA TYR A 604 -40.68 -14.84 37.18
C TYR A 604 -39.15 -14.90 37.34
N GLY A 605 -38.41 -15.50 36.40
CA GLY A 605 -36.93 -15.56 36.33
C GLY A 605 -36.42 -15.19 34.93
N PRO A 606 -35.19 -14.64 34.78
CA PRO A 606 -34.58 -14.46 33.46
C PRO A 606 -34.46 -15.80 32.74
N THR A 607 -34.46 -15.79 31.40
CA THR A 607 -34.29 -17.02 30.62
C THR A 607 -32.92 -17.65 30.88
N SER A 608 -32.80 -18.97 30.73
CA SER A 608 -31.52 -19.66 30.89
C SER A 608 -30.43 -19.11 29.97
N GLU A 609 -30.81 -18.76 28.73
CA GLU A 609 -29.91 -18.11 27.77
C GLU A 609 -29.42 -16.73 28.25
N ARG A 610 -30.30 -15.96 28.91
CA ARG A 610 -29.92 -14.65 29.47
C ARG A 610 -28.93 -14.79 30.61
N VAL A 611 -29.19 -15.72 31.52
CA VAL A 611 -28.27 -16.02 32.64
C VAL A 611 -26.91 -16.48 32.11
N GLN A 612 -26.90 -17.36 31.11
CA GLN A 612 -25.70 -17.82 30.44
C GLN A 612 -24.91 -16.66 29.81
N ASN A 613 -25.59 -15.77 29.08
CA ASN A 613 -24.99 -14.59 28.45
C ASN A 613 -24.44 -13.58 29.50
N ALA A 614 -25.15 -13.40 30.63
CA ALA A 614 -24.70 -12.56 31.74
C ALA A 614 -23.44 -13.12 32.41
N PHE A 615 -23.37 -14.44 32.64
CA PHE A 615 -22.15 -15.07 33.17
C PHE A 615 -20.99 -15.04 32.18
N ALA A 616 -21.22 -15.21 30.88
CA ALA A 616 -20.18 -15.02 29.87
C ALA A 616 -19.67 -13.57 29.84
N SER A 617 -20.56 -12.59 30.03
CA SER A 617 -20.20 -11.17 30.15
C SER A 617 -19.42 -10.88 31.43
N ALA A 618 -19.81 -11.48 32.57
CA ALA A 618 -19.08 -11.38 33.81
C ALA A 618 -17.68 -12.02 33.71
N ALA A 619 -17.54 -13.14 32.99
CA ALA A 619 -16.25 -13.77 32.71
C ALA A 619 -15.35 -12.86 31.87
N PHE A 620 -15.90 -12.17 30.87
CA PHE A 620 -15.17 -11.14 30.13
C PHE A 620 -14.63 -10.04 31.06
N LEU A 621 -15.44 -9.51 31.97
CA LEU A 621 -15.03 -8.47 32.92
C LEU A 621 -14.00 -8.97 33.95
N ALA A 622 -14.16 -10.21 34.43
CA ALA A 622 -13.22 -10.87 35.31
C ALA A 622 -11.84 -11.02 34.64
N ASN A 623 -11.81 -11.49 33.40
CA ASN A 623 -10.59 -11.61 32.61
C ASN A 623 -9.95 -10.24 32.31
N ASP A 624 -10.77 -9.22 32.02
CA ASP A 624 -10.28 -7.86 31.79
C ASP A 624 -9.53 -7.32 33.00
N MET A 625 -10.11 -7.47 34.18
CA MET A 625 -9.47 -7.06 35.43
C MET A 625 -8.23 -7.88 35.74
N PHE A 626 -8.29 -9.21 35.55
CA PHE A 626 -7.17 -10.11 35.80
C PHE A 626 -5.93 -9.72 34.98
N MET A 627 -6.13 -9.40 33.70
CA MET A 627 -5.03 -9.07 32.79
C MET A 627 -4.53 -7.63 32.91
N THR A 628 -5.35 -6.70 33.43
CA THR A 628 -5.02 -5.27 33.45
C THR A 628 -4.62 -4.73 34.82
N ASN A 629 -4.81 -5.48 35.91
CA ASN A 629 -4.34 -5.08 37.24
C ASN A 629 -2.80 -5.03 37.35
N ASN A 630 -2.03 -5.67 36.45
CA ASN A 630 -0.57 -5.83 36.54
C ASN A 630 0.23 -4.83 35.67
N TYR A 631 0.01 -3.52 35.86
CA TYR A 631 0.69 -2.46 35.08
C TYR A 631 2.23 -2.45 35.17
N HIS A 632 2.81 -3.03 36.23
CA HIS A 632 4.25 -2.93 36.49
C HIS A 632 5.12 -3.95 35.72
N GLN A 633 4.52 -4.89 34.99
CA GLN A 633 5.25 -6.04 34.43
C GLN A 633 4.93 -6.35 32.96
N GLN A 634 4.38 -5.40 32.21
CA GLN A 634 4.05 -5.59 30.79
C GLN A 634 5.31 -5.79 29.94
N ARG A 635 5.41 -6.92 29.22
CA ARG A 635 6.61 -7.24 28.40
C ARG A 635 6.39 -7.19 26.90
N ILE A 636 5.17 -7.35 26.42
CA ILE A 636 4.91 -7.40 24.98
C ILE A 636 4.81 -5.96 24.47
N GLY A 637 5.86 -5.50 23.79
CA GLY A 637 5.89 -4.19 23.14
C GLY A 637 5.16 -4.22 21.79
N ILE A 638 4.06 -3.45 21.70
CA ILE A 638 3.28 -3.32 20.47
C ILE A 638 3.68 -2.02 19.77
N SER A 639 3.84 -2.10 18.46
CA SER A 639 4.24 -0.99 17.60
C SER A 639 3.43 -1.01 16.33
N TYR A 640 3.21 0.16 15.74
CA TYR A 640 2.49 0.26 14.47
C TYR A 640 3.32 1.01 13.44
N ASP A 641 3.18 0.60 12.19
CA ASP A 641 3.71 1.31 11.03
C ASP A 641 2.71 1.20 9.88
N MET A 642 1.94 2.27 9.65
CA MET A 642 0.98 2.32 8.54
C MET A 642 1.66 2.43 7.16
N GLY A 643 2.97 2.63 7.14
CA GLY A 643 3.76 2.84 5.95
C GLY A 643 3.41 4.13 5.21
N ALA A 644 4.27 4.50 4.27
CA ALA A 644 4.01 5.61 3.36
C ALA A 644 3.71 5.07 1.95
N ASP A 645 2.82 5.74 1.22
CA ASP A 645 2.50 5.35 -0.15
C ASP A 645 3.63 5.73 -1.11
N VAL A 646 4.12 4.75 -1.87
CA VAL A 646 5.10 4.97 -2.94
C VAL A 646 4.63 4.29 -4.22
N GLN A 647 4.70 5.02 -5.32
CA GLN A 647 4.46 4.46 -6.65
C GLN A 647 5.73 3.78 -7.18
N ILE A 648 5.64 2.48 -7.48
CA ILE A 648 6.71 1.73 -8.12
C ILE A 648 6.30 1.29 -9.53
N PRO A 649 7.25 1.18 -10.48
CA PRO A 649 7.02 0.50 -11.74
C PRO A 649 6.66 -0.98 -11.48
N HIS A 650 5.68 -1.48 -12.21
CA HIS A 650 5.27 -2.87 -12.18
C HIS A 650 5.33 -3.43 -13.61
N ILE A 651 6.30 -4.31 -13.84
CA ILE A 651 6.62 -4.89 -15.15
C ILE A 651 6.81 -6.40 -14.94
N SER A 652 6.23 -7.22 -15.81
CA SER A 652 6.42 -8.67 -15.76
C SER A 652 7.86 -9.05 -16.12
N ARG A 653 8.38 -10.16 -15.56
CA ARG A 653 9.71 -10.68 -15.91
C ARG A 653 9.86 -10.92 -17.41
N ALA A 654 8.81 -11.47 -18.05
CA ALA A 654 8.77 -11.67 -19.50
C ALA A 654 8.86 -10.33 -20.25
N GLY A 655 8.14 -9.30 -19.80
CA GLY A 655 8.21 -7.94 -20.37
C GLY A 655 9.60 -7.34 -20.26
N ILE A 656 10.31 -7.52 -19.14
CA ILE A 656 11.68 -7.03 -18.96
C ILE A 656 12.64 -7.69 -19.95
N ILE A 657 12.61 -9.03 -20.07
CA ILE A 657 13.48 -9.77 -20.99
C ILE A 657 13.21 -9.31 -22.43
N PHE A 658 11.93 -9.28 -22.80
CA PHE A 658 11.47 -8.94 -24.13
C PHE A 658 11.93 -7.54 -24.56
N VAL A 659 11.64 -6.51 -23.75
CA VAL A 659 12.03 -5.13 -24.06
C VAL A 659 13.55 -4.97 -24.05
N SER A 660 14.27 -5.67 -23.17
CA SER A 660 15.74 -5.61 -23.12
C SER A 660 16.39 -6.17 -24.39
N VAL A 661 15.88 -7.30 -24.90
CA VAL A 661 16.35 -7.89 -26.17
C VAL A 661 16.05 -6.96 -27.34
N LEU A 662 14.84 -6.39 -27.39
CA LEU A 662 14.45 -5.47 -28.45
C LEU A 662 15.30 -4.19 -28.46
N LEU A 663 15.50 -3.58 -27.29
CA LEU A 663 16.36 -2.40 -27.14
C LEU A 663 17.81 -2.72 -27.52
N GLY A 664 18.31 -3.89 -27.13
CA GLY A 664 19.66 -4.35 -27.49
C GLY A 664 19.83 -4.50 -29.00
N LEU A 665 18.85 -5.10 -29.69
CA LEU A 665 18.86 -5.24 -31.15
C LEU A 665 18.84 -3.88 -31.86
N ASP A 666 17.96 -2.96 -31.45
CA ASP A 666 17.87 -1.61 -32.03
C ASP A 666 19.19 -0.85 -31.89
N LEU A 667 19.74 -0.80 -30.67
CA LEU A 667 21.01 -0.12 -30.39
C LEU A 667 22.18 -0.74 -31.17
N ALA A 668 22.23 -2.07 -31.29
CA ALA A 668 23.26 -2.76 -32.06
C ALA A 668 23.16 -2.43 -33.56
N CYS A 669 21.95 -2.43 -34.13
CA CYS A 669 21.73 -2.10 -35.53
C CYS A 669 22.04 -0.63 -35.84
N LEU A 670 21.65 0.31 -34.96
CA LEU A 670 21.98 1.73 -35.09
C LEU A 670 23.49 1.97 -34.97
N LEU A 671 24.15 1.32 -34.03
CA LEU A 671 25.60 1.40 -33.88
C LEU A 671 26.31 0.87 -35.13
N ALA A 672 25.90 -0.30 -35.63
CA ALA A 672 26.46 -0.90 -36.85
C ALA A 672 26.32 0.02 -38.07
N LEU A 673 25.16 0.64 -38.28
CA LEU A 673 24.97 1.60 -39.38
C LEU A 673 25.80 2.88 -39.20
N SER A 674 25.88 3.40 -37.97
CA SER A 674 26.67 4.59 -37.68
C SER A 674 28.16 4.35 -37.96
N LEU A 675 28.70 3.22 -37.51
CA LEU A 675 30.07 2.79 -37.79
C LEU A 675 30.29 2.54 -39.29
N TYR A 676 29.34 1.88 -39.96
CA TYR A 676 29.37 1.69 -41.41
C TYR A 676 29.47 3.02 -42.16
N SER A 677 28.69 4.02 -41.74
CA SER A 677 28.69 5.36 -42.35
C SER A 677 29.96 6.17 -42.07
N ALA A 678 30.63 5.92 -40.94
CA ALA A 678 31.82 6.65 -40.51
C ALA A 678 33.13 6.05 -41.06
N TRP A 679 33.17 4.73 -41.29
CA TRP A 679 34.40 4.04 -41.69
C TRP A 679 34.78 4.32 -43.16
N ILE A 680 33.78 4.49 -44.03
CA ILE A 680 33.97 4.69 -45.46
C ILE A 680 33.98 6.20 -45.79
N PRO A 681 34.98 6.73 -46.52
CA PRO A 681 35.02 8.13 -46.95
C PRO A 681 33.88 8.44 -47.94
N ARG A 682 33.27 9.62 -47.83
CA ARG A 682 32.05 9.97 -48.58
C ARG A 682 32.27 11.18 -49.50
N TRP A 683 31.63 11.19 -50.67
CA TRP A 683 31.64 12.33 -51.59
C TRP A 683 30.62 13.43 -51.23
N THR A 684 29.63 13.12 -50.39
CA THR A 684 28.64 14.06 -49.87
C THR A 684 28.35 13.75 -48.40
N GLY A 685 27.86 14.74 -47.65
CA GLY A 685 27.55 14.58 -46.22
C GLY A 685 26.34 13.68 -45.97
N THR A 686 25.24 13.95 -46.67
CA THR A 686 23.98 13.20 -46.67
C THR A 686 23.49 13.04 -48.11
N LEU A 687 22.62 12.05 -48.33
CA LEU A 687 21.93 11.89 -49.60
C LEU A 687 20.74 12.87 -49.63
N ASP A 688 21.03 14.14 -49.85
CA ASP A 688 20.09 15.25 -49.78
C ASP A 688 19.68 15.77 -51.15
N SER A 689 18.81 16.79 -51.17
CA SER A 689 18.34 17.45 -52.40
C SER A 689 19.51 17.98 -53.24
N PHE A 690 20.57 18.48 -52.62
CA PHE A 690 21.75 18.96 -53.33
C PHE A 690 22.57 17.82 -53.97
N ALA A 691 22.71 16.69 -53.28
CA ALA A 691 23.28 15.48 -53.86
C ALA A 691 22.43 14.96 -55.04
N MET A 692 21.11 14.95 -54.91
CA MET A 692 20.19 14.56 -55.99
C MET A 692 20.22 15.53 -57.17
N LEU A 693 20.32 16.84 -56.91
CA LEU A 693 20.44 17.86 -57.96
C LEU A 693 21.72 17.65 -58.78
N ARG A 694 22.84 17.33 -58.13
CA ARG A 694 24.11 17.01 -58.81
C ARG A 694 24.01 15.74 -59.67
N ILE A 695 23.31 14.72 -59.18
CA ILE A 695 23.04 13.50 -59.94
C ILE A 695 22.13 13.80 -61.14
N GLY A 696 21.04 14.56 -60.93
CA GLY A 696 20.10 14.97 -61.98
C GLY A 696 20.76 15.80 -63.08
N ALA A 697 21.65 16.73 -62.72
CA ALA A 697 22.41 17.52 -63.69
C ALA A 697 23.27 16.65 -64.63
N SER A 698 23.82 15.54 -64.11
CA SER A 698 24.66 14.61 -64.90
C SER A 698 23.87 13.77 -65.91
N ILE A 699 22.55 13.68 -65.76
CA ILE A 699 21.66 12.88 -66.62
C ILE A 699 20.59 13.74 -67.32
N SER A 700 20.81 15.04 -67.40
CA SER A 700 19.86 16.03 -67.96
C SER A 700 19.34 15.66 -69.35
N GLY A 701 20.16 15.01 -70.19
CA GLY A 701 19.73 14.52 -71.51
C GLY A 701 18.83 13.27 -71.51
N LYS A 702 18.76 12.53 -70.40
CA LYS A 702 17.95 11.30 -70.27
C LYS A 702 16.62 11.52 -69.52
N VAL A 703 16.54 12.60 -68.74
CA VAL A 703 15.37 12.94 -67.92
C VAL A 703 15.07 14.43 -68.10
N PRO A 704 14.47 14.83 -69.23
CA PRO A 704 14.12 16.24 -69.47
C PRO A 704 13.05 16.71 -68.48
N LEU A 705 13.00 18.02 -68.22
CA LEU A 705 12.06 18.63 -67.28
C LEU A 705 10.65 18.67 -67.88
N LEU A 706 9.91 17.56 -67.76
CA LEU A 706 8.55 17.36 -68.26
C LEU A 706 7.60 16.99 -67.13
N ALA A 707 6.35 17.46 -67.20
CA ALA A 707 5.32 17.07 -66.26
C ALA A 707 4.94 15.59 -66.43
N THR A 708 4.79 14.86 -65.34
CA THR A 708 4.39 13.44 -65.34
C THR A 708 3.43 13.16 -64.19
N THR A 709 2.34 12.45 -64.49
CA THR A 709 1.37 11.99 -63.49
C THR A 709 1.71 10.60 -62.96
N HIS A 710 2.56 9.83 -63.66
CA HIS A 710 2.90 8.45 -63.33
C HIS A 710 4.42 8.22 -63.41
N VAL A 711 5.15 8.66 -62.37
CA VAL A 711 6.61 8.47 -62.21
C VAL A 711 7.02 6.99 -62.27
N GLU A 712 6.11 6.07 -61.93
CA GLU A 712 6.33 4.61 -61.96
C GLU A 712 6.49 4.01 -63.35
N ARG A 713 6.03 4.71 -64.39
CA ARG A 713 6.07 4.26 -65.80
C ARG A 713 7.34 4.69 -66.53
N ILE A 714 8.19 5.50 -65.90
CA ILE A 714 9.43 6.01 -66.48
C ILE A 714 10.51 4.92 -66.42
N LYS A 715 10.69 4.18 -67.53
CA LYS A 715 11.68 3.08 -67.64
C LYS A 715 13.13 3.56 -67.55
N THR A 716 13.40 4.81 -67.95
CA THR A 716 14.76 5.38 -67.90
C THR A 716 15.34 5.46 -66.49
N LEU A 717 14.50 5.53 -65.43
CA LEU A 717 14.94 5.49 -64.03
C LEU A 717 15.33 4.08 -63.56
N ASP A 718 14.81 3.04 -64.22
CA ASP A 718 15.12 1.63 -63.92
C ASP A 718 16.36 1.16 -64.68
N GLU A 719 16.59 1.71 -65.88
CA GLU A 719 17.73 1.37 -66.75
C GLU A 719 19.01 2.14 -66.39
N THR A 720 18.88 3.30 -65.73
CA THR A 720 20.04 4.11 -65.35
C THR A 720 20.69 3.62 -64.05
N PRO A 721 22.04 3.51 -64.01
CA PRO A 721 22.75 3.13 -62.79
C PRO A 721 22.60 4.23 -61.74
N GLY A 722 22.21 3.87 -60.52
CA GLY A 722 22.02 4.79 -59.39
C GLY A 722 23.21 4.88 -58.43
N TRP A 723 24.40 4.45 -58.84
CA TRP A 723 25.57 4.35 -57.98
C TRP A 723 26.68 5.31 -58.42
N MET A 724 27.52 5.75 -57.49
CA MET A 724 28.57 6.75 -57.73
C MET A 724 29.95 6.10 -57.83
N GLY A 725 30.65 6.39 -58.91
CA GLY A 725 32.00 5.88 -59.19
C GLY A 725 32.93 6.96 -59.71
N ASN A 726 34.12 6.54 -60.12
CA ASN A 726 35.15 7.39 -60.70
C ASN A 726 35.25 7.14 -62.21
N SER A 727 35.19 8.19 -63.04
CA SER A 727 35.32 8.11 -64.50
C SER A 727 36.77 8.24 -65.00
N SER A 728 37.64 8.94 -64.27
CA SER A 728 38.99 9.29 -64.75
C SER A 728 40.09 8.31 -64.31
N ASP A 729 41.08 8.08 -65.19
CA ASP A 729 42.32 7.35 -64.86
C ASP A 729 43.47 8.24 -64.37
N GLY A 730 43.42 9.55 -64.62
CA GLY A 730 44.46 10.51 -64.22
C GLY A 730 44.55 10.72 -62.71
N GLU A 731 45.63 11.33 -62.21
CA GLU A 731 45.89 11.51 -60.77
C GLU A 731 44.69 12.10 -59.99
N ILE A 732 43.92 12.98 -60.63
CA ILE A 732 42.70 13.60 -60.10
C ILE A 732 41.46 12.78 -60.50
N GLY A 733 40.68 12.36 -59.51
CA GLY A 733 39.42 11.65 -59.70
C GLY A 733 38.27 12.58 -60.13
N GLU A 734 37.38 12.07 -60.98
CA GLU A 734 36.15 12.75 -61.38
C GLU A 734 34.93 11.89 -61.02
N LEU A 735 34.00 12.49 -60.28
CA LEU A 735 32.79 11.82 -59.81
C LEU A 735 31.83 11.61 -61.00
N CYS A 736 31.40 10.38 -61.23
CA CYS A 736 30.48 10.05 -62.30
C CYS A 736 29.43 9.03 -61.85
N LEU A 737 28.20 9.21 -62.34
CA LEU A 737 27.11 8.26 -62.14
C LEU A 737 27.38 7.01 -62.99
N GLY A 738 27.46 5.85 -62.34
CA GLY A 738 27.74 4.58 -63.02
C GLY A 738 29.22 4.32 -63.36
N GLY A 739 30.15 5.17 -62.92
CA GLY A 739 31.56 5.10 -63.35
C GLY A 739 32.28 3.82 -62.90
N GLU A 740 32.90 3.07 -63.81
CA GLU A 740 33.36 1.68 -63.63
C GLU A 740 34.30 1.39 -62.42
N ARG A 741 34.94 2.43 -61.86
CA ARG A 741 35.93 2.30 -60.79
C ARG A 741 35.40 2.82 -59.44
N PRO A 742 35.72 2.14 -58.33
CA PRO A 742 35.31 2.59 -57.00
C PRO A 742 36.03 3.87 -56.58
N LEU A 743 35.40 4.64 -55.70
CA LEU A 743 36.03 5.81 -55.08
C LEU A 743 37.17 5.36 -54.14
N LYS A 744 38.34 6.00 -54.25
CA LYS A 744 39.54 5.67 -53.45
C LYS A 744 39.78 6.73 -52.38
N LYS A 745 40.08 6.28 -51.15
CA LYS A 745 40.36 7.15 -49.99
C LYS A 745 41.56 8.08 -50.21
N THR A 746 42.60 7.59 -50.87
CA THR A 746 43.88 8.31 -51.05
C THR A 746 43.87 9.30 -52.22
N ARG A 747 42.79 9.33 -53.03
CA ARG A 747 42.69 10.16 -54.24
C ARG A 747 41.93 11.44 -53.94
N ARG A 748 42.32 12.54 -54.59
CA ARG A 748 41.60 13.83 -54.54
C ARG A 748 40.65 13.95 -55.72
N TYR A 749 39.49 14.56 -55.50
CA TYR A 749 38.42 14.71 -56.49
C TYR A 749 38.18 16.18 -56.81
N ARG A 750 37.78 16.50 -58.05
CA ARG A 750 37.45 17.87 -58.49
C ARG A 750 36.34 18.47 -57.62
N SER A 751 36.52 19.71 -57.15
CA SER A 751 35.57 20.42 -56.27
C SER A 751 35.06 21.73 -56.86
N TYR A 752 33.95 22.24 -56.32
CA TYR A 752 33.43 23.57 -56.64
C TYR A 752 34.39 24.70 -56.21
N ASP A 753 34.31 25.85 -56.87
CA ASP A 753 35.04 27.06 -56.48
C ASP A 753 34.25 27.82 -55.41
N THR A 754 34.54 27.59 -54.14
CA THR A 754 33.81 28.17 -53.01
C THR A 754 34.28 29.58 -52.60
N ASP A 755 35.32 30.12 -53.23
CA ASP A 755 35.98 31.34 -52.74
C ASP A 755 35.28 32.65 -53.16
N HIS A 756 34.35 32.62 -54.12
CA HIS A 756 33.58 33.82 -54.48
C HIS A 756 32.42 34.14 -53.51
N ALA A 757 31.93 33.16 -52.75
CA ALA A 757 30.82 33.37 -51.80
C ALA A 757 31.27 34.03 -50.49
N ALA A 758 32.51 33.78 -50.05
CA ALA A 758 33.05 34.36 -48.82
C ALA A 758 33.41 35.87 -48.98
N GLN A 759 33.76 36.31 -50.19
CA GLN A 759 34.06 37.74 -50.47
C GLN A 759 32.80 38.59 -50.70
N ALA A 760 31.67 38.00 -51.08
CA ALA A 760 30.41 38.72 -51.24
C ALA A 760 29.74 39.08 -49.90
N MET A 761 29.96 38.30 -48.83
CA MET A 761 29.39 38.57 -47.50
C MET A 761 30.15 39.61 -46.67
N THR A 762 31.32 40.08 -47.14
CA THR A 762 32.13 41.11 -46.45
C THR A 762 32.01 42.51 -47.06
N ARG A 763 31.27 42.70 -48.16
CA ARG A 763 30.93 44.04 -48.67
C ARG A 763 29.58 44.50 -48.12
N LYS A 764 29.64 45.36 -47.09
CA LYS A 764 28.53 46.18 -46.58
C LYS A 764 27.91 46.97 -47.75
N HIS A 765 26.77 46.55 -48.28
CA HIS A 765 25.96 47.37 -49.16
C HIS A 765 25.21 48.40 -48.30
N SER A 766 25.65 49.66 -48.40
CA SER A 766 24.90 50.83 -47.95
C SER A 766 24.45 51.57 -49.21
N GLY A 767 23.15 51.54 -49.48
CA GLY A 767 22.52 52.20 -50.62
C GLY A 767 21.03 51.85 -50.68
N PRO A 768 20.12 52.84 -50.80
CA PRO A 768 18.69 52.65 -50.57
C PRO A 768 18.02 51.87 -51.72
N ILE A 769 17.13 50.96 -51.34
CA ILE A 769 16.31 50.12 -52.23
C ILE A 769 15.21 50.99 -52.86
N ARG A 770 15.27 51.19 -54.17
CA ARG A 770 14.20 51.81 -54.97
C ARG A 770 13.22 50.71 -55.41
N ARG A 771 11.96 50.78 -54.98
CA ARG A 771 10.86 49.92 -55.45
C ARG A 771 10.49 50.33 -56.88
N GLU A 772 10.70 49.45 -57.86
CA GLU A 772 10.01 49.53 -59.14
C GLU A 772 8.81 48.58 -59.12
N GLY A 773 7.63 49.14 -59.33
CA GLY A 773 6.38 48.41 -59.48
C GLY A 773 6.25 47.90 -60.91
N TYR A 774 5.85 46.64 -61.06
CA TYR A 774 5.54 46.04 -62.35
C TYR A 774 4.09 46.37 -62.75
N SER A 775 3.97 47.03 -63.89
CA SER A 775 2.72 47.24 -64.64
C SER A 775 2.32 45.97 -65.38
N LEU A 776 1.06 45.55 -65.21
CA LEU A 776 0.37 44.58 -66.06
C LEU A 776 0.06 45.21 -67.42
N ALA A 777 0.29 44.47 -68.51
CA ALA A 777 -0.22 44.78 -69.84
C ALA A 777 -1.09 43.60 -70.34
N PRO A 778 -2.07 43.86 -71.22
CA PRO A 778 -3.33 43.12 -71.30
C PRO A 778 -3.27 41.94 -72.26
N GLY A 779 -4.14 40.96 -72.03
CA GLY A 779 -4.48 39.96 -73.04
C GLY A 779 -5.46 40.50 -74.06
N GLU A 780 -5.37 40.01 -75.29
CA GLU A 780 -6.47 40.03 -76.25
C GLU A 780 -6.39 38.78 -77.15
N SER A 781 -7.57 38.26 -77.45
CA SER A 781 -7.94 37.09 -78.24
C SER A 781 -7.08 36.78 -79.47
N ALA A 782 -6.50 35.58 -79.50
CA ALA A 782 -6.57 34.53 -80.54
C ALA A 782 -5.63 33.37 -80.17
#